data_AF-A0A7C3IRT2-F1
#
_entry.id   AF-A0A7C3IRT2-F1
#
_cell.length_a   1.000
_cell.length_b   1.000
_cell.length_c   1.000
_cell.angle_alpha   90.00
_cell.angle_beta   90.00
_cell.angle_gamma   90.00
#
_symmetry.space_group_name_H-M   'P 1'
#
loop_
_entity.id
_entity.type
_entity.pdbx_description
1 polymer ?
#
loop_
_entity_poly.entity_id
_entity_poly.type
_entity_poly.pdbx_seq_one_letter_code
_entity_poly.pdbx_strand_id
1 'polypeptide(L)'
;MSIDYVGGGDFGVNRALSTIGAGFPMAGTVEDVSVRARTYLAVPIGEWSIAIASDDGRHLQLTDAQSGAPGAGGVVGFTTFAASGEQMTLGGAGTNVIGYNATTGHARSVGTFAVTAANVEPGTNVALIYLDGFYFERGTGGGSFEISIRNTQDTTFGGAGEGWTLLQNGTFGWSISSTPITVSVTAPANSFTWDGSVDDWRAGAGTDTHWEPPALGNTLYATLADDATVNAGQANVASSNEAALNLNIGGTGTVSVAAGRTLSVDSTLTIGAGGTLANAGTVNALVVNSAGTVTLAGGSSLAAAGALGNVDVLSGTASLSGFLTATTLDLAANTGLSLTSGVLTASTVTLAGGTGTVTTAAGTLARLSSVGESAASNIAYAGLGTVVLPTANTYTGTTTIGPGVTVQLGNNASLGTEAGKTTIQSGGTLDIKGFRAGVNGNELVEVEGTGVGGNGAINNTGGSQTSAFRQITLTGPATFRSDARWDMRDTGGASTFDMGGFTLTKVGAAELCLLNTNILNEGSVNVNQGIFRLEGSTRHDGPGTITVATGATLDFYANTQTHGPALSLLNGSNLTTSGSGGPTLSGAVGITGAANIVANYNLTLNGPVTGGGFAKSGGARLILNNTSNSFTGAVAVNAGTLAANGVGSLGNPSGITVASGATLEINNVGAALAIPLTLAGNGVGGVGALNSIGGSTTLTGPLTIAGTTITNSAAGTTLTLSGPISLSQLANLAFAGSGDIVVSQPFGNGGVPIPYNQLMAMRFTGDKAATNLDFGAAGAYTVNPNGTISQASLLLSYAPATVAPHTIAMNMDKDATTTPGPGNGPFHWQAVFGSVAAGDQSSFQVAWTGDFTPDASGDFTFRSHDKDFTGTDVD
;
A
#
# COMPACT_ATOMS: atom_id res chain seq x y z
N MET A 1 -69.52 38.16 -14.02
CA MET A 1 -68.14 37.71 -13.72
C MET A 1 -67.25 38.49 -14.66
N SER A 2 -66.40 39.38 -14.14
CA SER A 2 -65.39 40.06 -14.95
C SER A 2 -64.34 39.03 -15.32
N ILE A 3 -64.13 38.80 -16.61
CA ILE A 3 -62.91 38.16 -17.10
C ILE A 3 -62.15 39.28 -17.78
N ASP A 4 -61.17 39.78 -17.04
CA ASP A 4 -60.14 40.66 -17.53
C ASP A 4 -59.32 39.93 -18.59
N TYR A 5 -59.10 40.66 -19.68
CA TYR A 5 -58.19 40.36 -20.76
C TYR A 5 -56.77 40.17 -20.21
N VAL A 6 -56.17 38.99 -20.43
CA VAL A 6 -54.73 38.74 -20.19
C VAL A 6 -54.14 38.17 -21.47
N GLY A 7 -53.23 38.93 -22.08
CA GLY A 7 -52.32 38.44 -23.11
C GLY A 7 -52.46 39.14 -24.45
N GLY A 8 -51.63 40.15 -24.68
CA GLY A 8 -51.48 40.79 -25.98
C GLY A 8 -50.88 39.84 -27.02
N GLY A 9 -51.66 39.55 -28.06
CA GLY A 9 -51.16 39.07 -29.33
C GLY A 9 -51.16 40.23 -30.32
N ASP A 10 -49.97 40.69 -30.70
CA ASP A 10 -49.80 41.69 -31.74
C ASP A 10 -50.43 41.25 -33.05
N PHE A 11 -51.15 42.17 -33.67
CA PHE A 11 -51.76 42.03 -34.98
C PHE A 11 -50.65 42.07 -36.05
N GLY A 12 -49.98 40.94 -36.26
CA GLY A 12 -48.95 40.78 -37.28
C GLY A 12 -49.56 40.57 -38.66
N VAL A 13 -49.84 41.65 -39.37
CA VAL A 13 -50.10 41.64 -40.82
C VAL A 13 -48.88 41.05 -41.52
N ASN A 14 -48.97 39.80 -41.99
CA ASN A 14 -47.86 39.17 -42.70
C ASN A 14 -47.74 39.78 -44.10
N ARG A 15 -46.83 40.77 -44.23
CA ARG A 15 -46.29 41.27 -45.49
C ARG A 15 -45.51 40.13 -46.18
N ALA A 16 -46.19 39.32 -46.97
CA ALA A 16 -45.56 38.52 -48.01
C ALA A 16 -45.72 39.23 -49.37
N LEU A 17 -44.97 40.32 -49.59
CA LEU A 17 -44.86 40.94 -50.92
C LEU A 17 -43.45 41.50 -51.14
N SER A 18 -42.48 40.60 -51.36
CA SER A 18 -41.22 40.87 -52.07
C SER A 18 -40.43 39.55 -52.12
N THR A 19 -40.61 38.69 -53.11
CA THR A 19 -39.84 38.76 -54.37
C THR A 19 -40.29 37.59 -55.23
N ILE A 20 -40.92 37.86 -56.38
CA ILE A 20 -41.07 36.87 -57.45
C ILE A 20 -40.28 37.40 -58.64
N GLY A 21 -39.23 36.65 -59.00
CA GLY A 21 -38.40 36.91 -60.17
C GLY A 21 -39.21 36.84 -61.46
N ALA A 22 -38.88 37.71 -62.40
CA ALA A 22 -39.50 37.79 -63.72
C ALA A 22 -39.36 36.45 -64.47
N GLY A 23 -40.47 35.77 -64.75
CA GLY A 23 -40.46 34.59 -65.61
C GLY A 23 -41.60 33.58 -65.53
N PHE A 24 -42.66 33.77 -64.73
CA PHE A 24 -43.79 32.84 -64.68
C PHE A 24 -45.10 33.47 -65.18
N PRO A 25 -45.72 32.95 -66.27
CA PRO A 25 -47.05 33.34 -66.68
C PRO A 25 -48.09 32.40 -66.05
N MET A 26 -48.82 32.88 -65.04
CA MET A 26 -50.11 32.29 -64.67
C MET A 26 -51.16 33.40 -64.65
N ALA A 27 -52.08 33.33 -65.61
CA ALA A 27 -53.33 34.05 -65.58
C ALA A 27 -54.30 33.26 -64.68
N GLY A 28 -54.63 33.84 -63.52
CA GLY A 28 -55.59 33.31 -62.57
C GLY A 28 -55.56 34.14 -61.29
N THR A 29 -56.67 34.80 -60.97
CA THR A 29 -56.88 35.52 -59.72
C THR A 29 -56.88 34.52 -58.56
N VAL A 30 -56.07 34.77 -57.52
CA VAL A 30 -56.11 34.00 -56.27
C VAL A 30 -57.39 34.39 -55.54
N GLU A 31 -58.40 33.51 -55.54
CA GLU A 31 -59.77 33.82 -55.12
C GLU A 31 -60.09 33.55 -53.63
N ASP A 32 -59.22 32.89 -52.84
CA ASP A 32 -59.57 32.54 -51.44
C ASP A 32 -58.44 32.82 -50.44
N VAL A 33 -58.78 33.44 -49.30
CA VAL A 33 -57.89 33.53 -48.12
C VAL A 33 -58.56 32.79 -46.95
N SER A 34 -58.00 31.65 -46.56
CA SER A 34 -58.40 30.92 -45.36
C SER A 34 -57.64 31.45 -44.15
N VAL A 35 -58.35 32.03 -43.18
CA VAL A 35 -57.79 32.35 -41.85
C VAL A 35 -58.22 31.27 -40.88
N ARG A 36 -57.27 30.45 -40.41
CA ARG A 36 -57.53 29.45 -39.37
C ARG A 36 -57.21 30.04 -38.00
N ALA A 37 -58.23 30.50 -37.29
CA ALA A 37 -58.15 30.73 -35.84
C ALA A 37 -58.83 29.53 -35.16
N ARG A 38 -58.08 28.76 -34.37
CA ARG A 38 -58.62 27.65 -33.59
C ARG A 38 -58.93 28.14 -32.19
N THR A 39 -60.21 28.14 -31.82
CA THR A 39 -60.67 28.32 -30.43
C THR A 39 -61.46 27.10 -29.99
N TYR A 40 -61.58 26.88 -28.69
CA TYR A 40 -62.31 25.73 -28.13
C TYR A 40 -63.32 26.18 -27.09
N LEU A 41 -64.42 25.41 -26.98
CA LEU A 41 -65.41 25.57 -25.94
C LEU A 41 -65.50 24.28 -25.11
N ALA A 42 -65.46 24.42 -23.79
CA ALA A 42 -65.71 23.31 -22.86
C ALA A 42 -67.22 23.14 -22.65
N VAL A 43 -67.77 22.02 -23.11
CA VAL A 43 -69.22 21.75 -23.10
C VAL A 43 -69.52 20.50 -22.26
N PRO A 44 -70.25 20.62 -21.14
CA PRO A 44 -70.64 19.47 -20.32
C PRO A 44 -71.49 18.43 -21.04
N ILE A 45 -71.53 17.21 -20.50
CA ILE A 45 -72.48 16.16 -20.92
C ILE A 45 -73.92 16.71 -20.88
N GLY A 46 -74.64 16.58 -21.99
CA GLY A 46 -75.99 17.12 -22.15
C GLY A 46 -76.41 17.31 -23.61
N GLU A 47 -77.63 17.79 -23.80
CA GLU A 47 -78.15 18.21 -25.11
C GLU A 47 -77.92 19.71 -25.30
N TRP A 48 -77.42 20.11 -26.46
CA TRP A 48 -77.01 21.49 -26.74
C TRP A 48 -77.53 21.97 -28.08
N SER A 49 -77.76 23.28 -28.14
CA SER A 49 -78.12 23.98 -29.38
C SER A 49 -77.05 25.03 -29.69
N ILE A 50 -76.62 25.08 -30.95
CA ILE A 50 -75.75 26.12 -31.50
C ILE A 50 -76.45 26.81 -32.67
N ALA A 51 -76.39 28.13 -32.67
CA ALA A 51 -76.95 28.95 -33.73
C ALA A 51 -75.88 29.87 -34.30
N ILE A 52 -75.91 30.05 -35.63
CA ILE A 52 -75.13 31.07 -36.32
C ILE A 52 -76.04 31.92 -37.21
N ALA A 53 -75.65 33.18 -37.37
CA ALA A 53 -76.19 34.08 -38.38
C ALA A 53 -75.02 34.79 -39.08
N SER A 54 -75.12 34.92 -40.40
CA SER A 54 -74.22 35.73 -41.21
C SER A 54 -74.97 36.33 -42.38
N ASP A 55 -74.62 37.56 -42.73
CA ASP A 55 -75.06 38.27 -43.92
C ASP A 55 -74.22 37.98 -45.17
N ASP A 56 -73.00 37.46 -45.00
CA ASP A 56 -71.98 37.37 -46.06
C ASP A 56 -71.51 35.93 -46.38
N GLY A 57 -72.38 34.92 -46.20
CA GLY A 57 -72.06 33.54 -46.60
C GLY A 57 -71.01 32.82 -45.74
N ARG A 58 -70.74 33.29 -44.51
CA ARG A 58 -69.74 32.71 -43.61
C ARG A 58 -70.23 31.37 -43.05
N HIS A 59 -69.38 30.34 -43.09
CA HIS A 59 -69.69 29.01 -42.54
C HIS A 59 -68.89 28.75 -41.26
N LEU A 60 -69.49 27.99 -40.33
CA LEU A 60 -68.81 27.44 -39.14
C LEU A 60 -68.71 25.93 -39.29
N GLN A 61 -67.48 25.41 -39.18
CA GLN A 61 -67.24 23.97 -39.11
C GLN A 61 -66.91 23.58 -37.67
N LEU A 62 -67.59 22.53 -37.19
CA LEU A 62 -67.34 21.96 -35.87
C LEU A 62 -66.48 20.70 -36.03
N THR A 63 -65.35 20.68 -35.33
CA THR A 63 -64.44 19.53 -35.31
C THR A 63 -64.26 19.06 -33.87
N ASP A 64 -64.27 17.75 -33.65
CA ASP A 64 -63.86 17.14 -32.39
C ASP A 64 -62.32 17.11 -32.29
N ALA A 65 -61.79 17.09 -31.07
CA ALA A 65 -60.39 17.06 -30.71
C ALA A 65 -59.58 15.89 -31.31
N GLN A 66 -60.23 14.88 -31.90
CA GLN A 66 -59.57 13.62 -32.30
C GLN A 66 -59.72 13.21 -33.76
N SER A 67 -59.86 14.16 -34.69
CA SER A 67 -59.60 13.85 -36.11
C SER A 67 -58.09 13.85 -36.42
N GLY A 68 -57.35 12.86 -35.88
CA GLY A 68 -55.90 12.77 -36.13
C GLY A 68 -55.13 11.54 -35.62
N ALA A 69 -55.64 10.74 -34.68
CA ALA A 69 -54.96 9.52 -34.25
C ALA A 69 -55.95 8.46 -33.74
N PRO A 70 -55.88 7.19 -34.21
CA PRO A 70 -56.80 6.15 -33.77
C PRO A 70 -56.38 5.56 -32.42
N GLY A 71 -57.13 5.90 -31.36
CA GLY A 71 -57.14 5.21 -30.06
C GLY A 71 -58.30 4.20 -29.95
N ALA A 72 -58.14 3.18 -29.12
CA ALA A 72 -59.07 2.04 -29.01
C ALA A 72 -60.49 2.44 -28.53
N GLY A 73 -61.42 2.52 -29.47
CA GLY A 73 -62.86 2.74 -29.21
C GLY A 73 -63.52 3.45 -30.39
N GLY A 74 -63.79 2.73 -31.48
CA GLY A 74 -64.42 3.31 -32.66
C GLY A 74 -65.83 3.83 -32.39
N VAL A 75 -66.09 5.08 -32.80
CA VAL A 75 -67.25 5.61 -33.56
C VAL A 75 -67.43 7.11 -33.26
N VAL A 76 -67.09 7.90 -34.30
CA VAL A 76 -67.79 9.05 -34.91
C VAL A 76 -68.09 10.29 -34.04
N GLY A 77 -67.64 11.45 -34.54
CA GLY A 77 -67.95 12.78 -34.01
C GLY A 77 -69.46 13.02 -33.86
N PHE A 78 -69.83 14.07 -33.11
CA PHE A 78 -71.21 14.43 -32.71
C PHE A 78 -72.28 13.63 -33.45
N THR A 79 -72.72 12.52 -32.86
CA THR A 79 -73.41 11.43 -33.58
C THR A 79 -74.75 11.84 -34.19
N THR A 80 -75.26 13.02 -33.87
CA THR A 80 -76.33 13.69 -34.61
C THR A 80 -76.17 15.20 -34.51
N PHE A 81 -75.34 15.80 -35.36
CA PHE A 81 -75.51 17.22 -35.67
C PHE A 81 -76.68 17.37 -36.64
N ALA A 82 -77.86 17.72 -36.13
CA ALA A 82 -79.04 17.96 -36.94
C ALA A 82 -79.17 19.47 -37.18
N ALA A 83 -78.59 19.96 -38.29
CA ALA A 83 -78.89 21.30 -38.77
C ALA A 83 -80.22 21.31 -39.55
N SER A 84 -81.10 22.26 -39.21
CA SER A 84 -82.28 22.54 -40.02
C SER A 84 -82.03 23.80 -40.85
N GLY A 85 -81.73 23.59 -42.13
CA GLY A 85 -81.50 24.61 -43.15
C GLY A 85 -81.12 23.93 -44.46
N GLU A 86 -81.88 24.14 -45.53
CA GLU A 86 -81.67 23.49 -46.83
C GLU A 86 -80.27 23.79 -47.42
N GLN A 87 -79.70 22.83 -48.16
CA GLN A 87 -78.26 22.59 -48.32
C GLN A 87 -77.51 23.41 -49.41
N MET A 88 -76.24 23.69 -49.09
CA MET A 88 -75.02 24.08 -49.85
C MET A 88 -74.98 23.84 -51.38
N THR A 89 -74.26 24.71 -52.13
CA THR A 89 -73.81 24.40 -53.51
C THR A 89 -72.29 24.49 -53.67
N LEU A 90 -71.62 23.33 -53.61
CA LEU A 90 -70.55 22.84 -54.51
C LEU A 90 -69.83 21.63 -53.85
N GLY A 91 -70.34 20.41 -54.11
CA GLY A 91 -69.50 19.21 -54.26
C GLY A 91 -68.94 18.46 -53.03
N GLY A 92 -69.36 18.69 -51.79
CA GLY A 92 -68.86 17.94 -50.61
C GLY A 92 -69.95 17.44 -49.66
N ALA A 93 -70.04 16.12 -49.46
CA ALA A 93 -71.00 15.46 -48.55
C ALA A 93 -70.57 15.55 -47.07
N GLY A 94 -70.40 16.76 -46.52
CA GLY A 94 -70.06 16.97 -45.11
C GLY A 94 -71.30 17.22 -44.24
N THR A 95 -71.49 16.42 -43.18
CA THR A 95 -72.60 16.51 -42.20
C THR A 95 -72.37 17.49 -41.04
N ASN A 96 -71.27 18.25 -41.04
CA ASN A 96 -70.82 19.06 -39.89
C ASN A 96 -70.61 20.55 -40.24
N VAL A 97 -71.40 21.10 -41.18
CA VAL A 97 -71.28 22.48 -41.64
C VAL A 97 -72.62 23.18 -41.50
N ILE A 98 -72.61 24.40 -40.94
CA ILE A 98 -73.78 25.28 -40.88
C ILE A 98 -73.61 26.39 -41.93
N GLY A 99 -74.57 26.56 -42.84
CA GLY A 99 -74.47 27.47 -43.99
C GLY A 99 -75.80 28.05 -44.50
N TYR A 100 -75.68 29.00 -45.46
CA TYR A 100 -76.71 29.96 -45.91
C TYR A 100 -77.72 29.43 -46.96
N ASN A 101 -78.91 30.08 -47.04
CA ASN A 101 -79.90 29.96 -48.13
C ASN A 101 -79.97 31.26 -48.96
N ALA A 102 -79.68 31.14 -50.27
CA ALA A 102 -79.40 32.22 -51.22
C ALA A 102 -80.50 33.21 -51.62
N THR A 103 -81.65 33.29 -50.92
CA THR A 103 -82.80 33.96 -51.53
C THR A 103 -83.54 35.04 -50.71
N THR A 104 -83.27 35.30 -49.42
CA THR A 104 -84.10 36.31 -48.67
C THR A 104 -83.43 37.21 -47.62
N GLY A 105 -82.12 37.16 -47.36
CA GLY A 105 -81.48 38.03 -46.36
C GLY A 105 -81.73 37.59 -44.90
N HIS A 106 -80.64 37.43 -44.14
CA HIS A 106 -80.58 37.04 -42.71
C HIS A 106 -81.45 35.84 -42.27
N ALA A 107 -81.42 34.72 -42.99
CA ALA A 107 -82.02 33.47 -42.51
C ALA A 107 -81.05 32.71 -41.58
N ARG A 108 -81.46 32.60 -40.30
CA ARG A 108 -80.79 31.90 -39.19
C ARG A 108 -80.59 30.40 -39.43
N SER A 109 -79.45 29.86 -39.02
CA SER A 109 -79.19 28.41 -39.02
C SER A 109 -78.91 27.92 -37.62
N VAL A 110 -79.71 26.95 -37.15
CA VAL A 110 -79.57 26.32 -35.84
C VAL A 110 -79.29 24.84 -36.05
N GLY A 111 -78.30 24.33 -35.31
CA GLY A 111 -78.07 22.90 -35.19
C GLY A 111 -78.06 22.47 -33.73
N THR A 112 -78.54 21.27 -33.47
CA THR A 112 -78.46 20.63 -32.15
C THR A 112 -77.41 19.54 -32.16
N PHE A 113 -76.72 19.35 -31.03
CA PHE A 113 -75.79 18.25 -30.82
C PHE A 113 -75.87 17.75 -29.37
N ALA A 114 -75.52 16.47 -29.17
CA ALA A 114 -75.44 15.86 -27.85
C ALA A 114 -73.98 15.61 -27.46
N VAL A 115 -73.63 15.93 -26.22
CA VAL A 115 -72.37 15.51 -25.60
C VAL A 115 -72.68 14.32 -24.69
N THR A 116 -72.17 13.15 -25.06
CA THR A 116 -72.30 11.93 -24.27
C THR A 116 -71.02 11.66 -23.46
N ALA A 117 -71.05 10.69 -22.55
CA ALA A 117 -69.86 10.29 -21.80
C ALA A 117 -68.71 9.77 -22.70
N ALA A 118 -68.99 9.40 -23.95
CA ALA A 118 -67.96 9.01 -24.91
C ALA A 118 -67.24 10.20 -25.56
N ASN A 119 -67.73 11.44 -25.37
CA ASN A 119 -67.22 12.65 -26.02
C ASN A 119 -66.39 13.55 -25.09
N VAL A 120 -66.33 13.25 -23.78
CA VAL A 120 -65.66 14.11 -22.80
C VAL A 120 -64.15 13.85 -22.74
N GLU A 121 -63.37 14.88 -22.42
CA GLU A 121 -61.94 14.73 -22.23
C GLU A 121 -61.64 13.80 -21.05
N PRO A 122 -60.63 12.91 -21.15
CA PRO A 122 -60.27 11.98 -20.08
C PRO A 122 -60.13 12.67 -18.72
N GLY A 123 -60.89 12.20 -17.73
CA GLY A 123 -60.86 12.74 -16.36
C GLY A 123 -61.70 14.01 -16.15
N THR A 124 -62.49 14.43 -17.15
CA THR A 124 -63.40 15.57 -17.03
C THR A 124 -64.86 15.16 -17.30
N ASN A 125 -65.79 16.09 -17.06
CA ASN A 125 -67.21 15.96 -17.44
C ASN A 125 -67.59 16.86 -18.64
N VAL A 126 -66.59 17.34 -19.39
CA VAL A 126 -66.76 18.27 -20.52
C VAL A 126 -66.09 17.73 -21.78
N ALA A 127 -66.71 17.94 -22.93
CA ALA A 127 -66.09 17.77 -24.24
C ALA A 127 -65.44 19.10 -24.68
N LEU A 128 -64.32 19.04 -25.38
CA LEU A 128 -63.74 20.21 -26.05
C LEU A 128 -64.22 20.27 -27.49
N ILE A 129 -65.00 21.30 -27.80
CA ILE A 129 -65.50 21.54 -29.15
C ILE A 129 -64.63 22.58 -29.81
N TYR A 130 -63.94 22.22 -30.89
CA TYR A 130 -63.16 23.17 -31.67
C TYR A 130 -64.03 23.85 -32.72
N LEU A 131 -63.93 25.17 -32.76
CA LEU A 131 -64.52 26.01 -33.79
C LEU A 131 -63.42 26.26 -34.83
N ASP A 132 -63.43 25.48 -35.91
CA ASP A 132 -62.42 25.56 -36.96
C ASP A 132 -62.98 26.32 -38.18
N GLY A 133 -62.31 27.40 -38.54
CA GLY A 133 -62.43 28.06 -39.86
C GLY A 133 -63.57 29.08 -39.98
N PHE A 134 -63.18 30.29 -40.42
CA PHE A 134 -64.09 31.28 -41.00
C PHE A 134 -63.71 31.49 -42.46
N TYR A 135 -64.70 31.44 -43.35
CA TYR A 135 -64.53 31.82 -44.76
C TYR A 135 -65.04 33.26 -44.94
N PHE A 136 -64.24 34.14 -45.53
CA PHE A 136 -64.58 35.53 -45.81
C PHE A 136 -64.63 35.77 -47.32
N GLU A 137 -65.78 36.17 -47.87
CA GLU A 137 -65.87 36.70 -49.24
C GLU A 137 -65.64 38.22 -49.24
N ARG A 138 -65.02 38.78 -50.29
CA ARG A 138 -64.86 40.24 -50.43
C ARG A 138 -66.04 40.86 -51.19
N GLY A 139 -66.95 41.49 -50.45
CA GLY A 139 -67.94 42.45 -50.94
C GLY A 139 -67.97 43.72 -50.07
N THR A 140 -68.27 44.89 -50.64
CA THR A 140 -68.18 46.21 -49.97
C THR A 140 -69.37 46.55 -49.06
N GLY A 141 -69.93 45.58 -48.34
CA GLY A 141 -70.86 45.80 -47.24
C GLY A 141 -70.37 44.97 -46.06
N GLY A 142 -70.14 45.58 -44.90
CA GLY A 142 -69.80 44.81 -43.70
C GLY A 142 -71.03 44.52 -42.86
N GLY A 143 -71.03 43.41 -42.10
CA GLY A 143 -72.02 43.25 -41.03
C GLY A 143 -72.03 41.93 -40.24
N SER A 144 -71.00 41.68 -39.43
CA SER A 144 -71.04 40.80 -38.23
C SER A 144 -71.31 39.28 -38.41
N PHE A 145 -70.77 38.48 -37.48
CA PHE A 145 -70.93 37.04 -37.41
C PHE A 145 -71.14 36.68 -35.95
N GLU A 146 -72.26 36.04 -35.64
CA GLU A 146 -72.67 35.74 -34.27
C GLU A 146 -72.73 34.23 -34.05
N ILE A 147 -72.15 33.78 -32.93
CA ILE A 147 -72.29 32.41 -32.42
C ILE A 147 -73.04 32.46 -31.10
N SER A 148 -73.96 31.52 -30.92
CA SER A 148 -74.74 31.40 -29.69
C SER A 148 -74.94 29.94 -29.31
N ILE A 149 -74.65 29.60 -28.05
CA ILE A 149 -74.66 28.20 -27.54
C ILE A 149 -75.44 28.10 -26.24
N ARG A 150 -76.30 27.08 -26.11
CA ARG A 150 -77.10 26.80 -24.91
C ARG A 150 -77.26 25.33 -24.59
N ASN A 151 -77.40 25.07 -23.30
CA ASN A 151 -77.87 23.81 -22.74
C ASN A 151 -79.39 23.73 -22.97
N THR A 152 -79.89 22.61 -23.52
CA THR A 152 -81.24 22.29 -24.03
C THR A 152 -81.39 22.32 -25.57
N GLN A 153 -82.22 21.41 -26.10
CA GLN A 153 -82.65 21.41 -27.51
C GLN A 153 -83.67 22.53 -27.73
N ASP A 154 -83.24 23.61 -28.36
CA ASP A 154 -84.06 24.77 -28.73
C ASP A 154 -83.84 25.04 -30.21
N THR A 155 -84.79 24.63 -31.04
CA THR A 155 -84.77 24.84 -32.49
C THR A 155 -85.34 26.21 -32.90
N THR A 156 -85.78 27.03 -31.95
CA THR A 156 -86.40 28.33 -32.19
C THR A 156 -85.43 29.46 -31.84
N PHE A 157 -84.75 30.01 -32.85
CA PHE A 157 -83.83 31.12 -32.65
C PHE A 157 -84.54 32.47 -32.81
N GLY A 158 -84.95 33.15 -31.73
CA GLY A 158 -85.30 34.58 -31.76
C GLY A 158 -86.73 34.96 -31.37
N GLY A 159 -87.35 34.32 -30.39
CA GLY A 159 -88.55 34.81 -29.72
C GLY A 159 -88.23 35.89 -28.67
N ALA A 160 -89.08 36.91 -28.55
CA ALA A 160 -88.94 37.92 -27.50
C ALA A 160 -89.05 37.27 -26.11
N GLY A 161 -87.98 37.37 -25.30
CA GLY A 161 -87.91 36.78 -23.96
C GLY A 161 -87.01 35.55 -23.83
N GLU A 162 -86.48 35.04 -24.93
CA GLU A 162 -85.62 33.85 -24.94
C GLU A 162 -84.14 34.17 -24.69
N GLY A 163 -83.75 35.33 -24.13
CA GLY A 163 -82.35 35.63 -23.73
C GLY A 163 -81.29 35.64 -24.85
N TRP A 164 -81.67 35.51 -26.13
CA TRP A 164 -80.80 35.65 -27.29
C TRP A 164 -80.96 37.08 -27.82
N THR A 165 -79.91 37.90 -27.82
CA THR A 165 -79.97 39.29 -28.30
C THR A 165 -79.16 39.42 -29.59
N LEU A 166 -79.82 39.76 -30.71
CA LEU A 166 -79.13 40.18 -31.93
C LEU A 166 -78.55 41.57 -31.73
N LEU A 167 -77.23 41.72 -31.86
CA LEU A 167 -76.56 43.02 -31.77
C LEU A 167 -76.46 43.65 -33.16
N GLN A 168 -77.37 44.56 -33.47
CA GLN A 168 -77.23 45.42 -34.65
C GLN A 168 -76.27 46.57 -34.33
N ASN A 169 -75.19 46.68 -35.11
CA ASN A 169 -74.17 47.75 -35.10
C ASN A 169 -73.47 48.07 -33.75
N GLY A 170 -72.22 47.62 -33.64
CA GLY A 170 -71.17 48.50 -33.12
C GLY A 170 -70.66 48.33 -31.68
N THR A 171 -71.05 47.29 -30.93
CA THR A 171 -70.45 47.04 -29.59
C THR A 171 -70.26 45.53 -29.36
N PHE A 172 -69.01 45.06 -29.22
CA PHE A 172 -68.68 43.68 -28.91
C PHE A 172 -68.83 43.44 -27.40
N GLY A 173 -69.93 42.82 -26.97
CA GLY A 173 -70.18 42.49 -25.56
C GLY A 173 -70.77 41.09 -25.44
N TRP A 174 -70.01 40.15 -24.86
CA TRP A 174 -70.48 38.79 -24.63
C TRP A 174 -71.28 38.76 -23.33
N SER A 175 -72.49 38.19 -23.34
CA SER A 175 -73.30 37.93 -22.15
C SER A 175 -73.68 36.45 -22.12
N ILE A 176 -73.06 35.68 -21.22
CA ILE A 176 -73.48 34.32 -20.85
C ILE A 176 -74.45 34.44 -19.67
N SER A 177 -75.66 33.89 -19.80
CA SER A 177 -76.73 33.96 -18.79
C SER A 177 -76.45 33.11 -17.55
N SER A 178 -76.30 33.81 -16.42
CA SER A 178 -76.57 33.60 -14.98
C SER A 178 -76.87 32.23 -14.31
N THR A 179 -76.15 31.14 -14.57
CA THR A 179 -76.04 30.04 -13.55
C THR A 179 -74.58 29.58 -13.38
N PRO A 180 -73.98 29.63 -12.17
CA PRO A 180 -72.59 29.20 -11.96
C PRO A 180 -72.47 27.66 -12.05
N ILE A 181 -71.62 27.17 -12.95
CA ILE A 181 -71.15 25.78 -12.94
C ILE A 181 -69.90 25.72 -12.07
N THR A 182 -69.97 24.97 -10.97
CA THR A 182 -68.81 24.68 -10.10
C THR A 182 -68.06 23.46 -10.64
N VAL A 183 -66.82 23.63 -11.07
CA VAL A 183 -65.93 22.51 -11.42
C VAL A 183 -64.95 22.29 -10.27
N SER A 184 -65.08 21.14 -9.59
CA SER A 184 -64.15 20.68 -8.56
C SER A 184 -63.16 19.70 -9.21
N VAL A 185 -61.87 20.04 -9.27
CA VAL A 185 -60.82 19.11 -9.72
C VAL A 185 -59.99 18.69 -8.51
N THR A 186 -59.93 17.39 -8.24
CA THR A 186 -59.00 16.77 -7.29
C THR A 186 -57.86 16.13 -8.11
N ALA A 187 -56.63 16.60 -7.95
CA ALA A 187 -55.45 16.05 -8.64
C ALA A 187 -55.08 14.65 -8.09
N PRO A 188 -54.58 13.70 -8.92
CA PRO A 188 -53.13 13.60 -9.12
C PRO A 188 -52.62 13.01 -10.46
N ALA A 189 -51.32 13.26 -10.73
CA ALA A 189 -50.32 12.49 -11.49
C ALA A 189 -49.63 13.30 -12.62
N ASN A 190 -48.42 13.75 -12.30
CA ASN A 190 -47.62 14.68 -13.08
C ASN A 190 -46.66 13.91 -14.00
N SER A 191 -46.87 13.94 -15.31
CA SER A 191 -45.79 13.79 -16.30
C SER A 191 -46.24 14.34 -17.65
N PHE A 192 -45.72 15.50 -18.04
CA PHE A 192 -45.72 15.91 -19.44
C PHE A 192 -44.50 15.26 -20.10
N THR A 193 -44.72 14.45 -21.14
CA THR A 193 -43.67 13.96 -22.04
C THR A 193 -43.58 14.98 -23.17
N TRP A 194 -42.45 15.67 -23.31
CA TRP A 194 -42.15 16.42 -24.52
C TRP A 194 -41.71 15.40 -25.57
N ASP A 195 -42.56 15.13 -26.56
CA ASP A 195 -42.10 14.46 -27.77
C ASP A 195 -41.35 15.51 -28.61
N GLY A 196 -40.13 15.17 -29.01
CA GLY A 196 -39.25 16.06 -29.77
C GLY A 196 -39.69 16.25 -31.22
N SER A 197 -40.97 16.52 -31.50
CA SER A 197 -41.41 16.88 -32.85
C SER A 197 -41.34 18.39 -33.06
N VAL A 198 -40.23 18.81 -33.67
CA VAL A 198 -40.02 20.04 -34.46
C VAL A 198 -40.61 21.34 -33.89
N ASP A 199 -39.82 21.99 -33.04
CA ASP A 199 -39.52 23.41 -33.30
C ASP A 199 -38.02 23.64 -33.17
N ASP A 200 -37.41 23.74 -34.34
CA ASP A 200 -36.04 24.15 -34.61
C ASP A 200 -35.90 25.59 -34.08
N TRP A 201 -35.39 25.79 -32.85
CA TRP A 201 -34.92 27.11 -32.46
C TRP A 201 -33.61 27.38 -33.22
N ARG A 202 -33.73 27.66 -34.52
CA ARG A 202 -32.63 28.23 -35.31
C ARG A 202 -32.24 29.56 -34.68
N ALA A 203 -31.07 29.55 -34.08
CA ALA A 203 -30.29 30.74 -33.85
C ALA A 203 -30.11 31.48 -35.18
N GLY A 204 -30.84 32.59 -35.35
CA GLY A 204 -30.35 33.65 -36.21
C GLY A 204 -29.04 34.16 -35.59
N ALA A 205 -27.98 34.24 -36.38
CA ALA A 205 -26.64 34.65 -35.96
C ALA A 205 -26.63 35.77 -34.90
N GLY A 206 -26.38 35.40 -33.63
CA GLY A 206 -26.37 36.30 -32.49
C GLY A 206 -26.20 35.49 -31.19
N THR A 207 -25.24 35.90 -30.35
CA THR A 207 -24.69 35.15 -29.22
C THR A 207 -25.55 35.14 -27.96
N ASP A 208 -26.76 34.57 -27.98
CA ASP A 208 -27.52 34.36 -26.73
C ASP A 208 -28.57 33.23 -26.84
N THR A 209 -28.32 32.10 -26.17
CA THR A 209 -29.30 31.02 -25.97
C THR A 209 -29.60 30.93 -24.47
N HIS A 210 -30.52 31.78 -24.01
CA HIS A 210 -30.96 31.81 -22.61
C HIS A 210 -32.18 30.90 -22.44
N TRP A 211 -32.06 29.84 -21.65
CA TRP A 211 -33.21 29.12 -21.11
C TRP A 211 -33.65 29.82 -19.82
N GLU A 212 -34.79 30.52 -19.84
CA GLU A 212 -35.47 30.98 -18.61
C GLU A 212 -36.63 30.02 -18.29
N PRO A 213 -36.56 29.25 -17.18
CA PRO A 213 -37.67 28.37 -16.81
C PRO A 213 -38.92 29.17 -16.41
N PRO A 214 -40.14 28.67 -16.68
CA PRO A 214 -41.37 29.30 -16.23
C PRO A 214 -41.43 29.35 -14.71
N ALA A 215 -41.70 30.53 -14.15
CA ALA A 215 -41.80 30.77 -12.72
C ALA A 215 -43.10 30.20 -12.09
N LEU A 216 -43.31 28.88 -12.10
CA LEU A 216 -44.42 28.24 -11.36
C LEU A 216 -44.07 26.80 -10.94
N GLY A 217 -43.61 26.62 -9.69
CA GLY A 217 -43.83 25.50 -8.75
C GLY A 217 -43.74 24.01 -9.14
N ASN A 218 -43.62 23.63 -10.41
CA ASN A 218 -43.66 22.26 -10.89
C ASN A 218 -42.29 21.88 -11.47
N THR A 219 -41.64 20.86 -10.90
CA THR A 219 -40.35 20.33 -11.37
C THR A 219 -40.52 19.58 -12.70
N LEU A 220 -40.31 20.25 -13.83
CA LEU A 220 -40.26 19.62 -15.15
C LEU A 220 -38.87 19.02 -15.39
N TYR A 221 -38.81 17.74 -15.76
CA TYR A 221 -37.56 17.07 -16.15
C TYR A 221 -37.46 17.03 -17.68
N ALA A 222 -36.38 17.56 -18.25
CA ALA A 222 -36.16 17.60 -19.69
C ALA A 222 -35.19 16.50 -20.15
N THR A 223 -35.31 16.08 -21.42
CA THR A 223 -34.26 15.35 -22.12
C THR A 223 -33.39 16.37 -22.85
N LEU A 224 -32.08 16.38 -22.56
CA LEU A 224 -31.13 17.25 -23.28
C LEU A 224 -30.68 16.54 -24.55
N ALA A 225 -30.90 17.17 -25.69
CA ALA A 225 -30.66 16.60 -27.02
C ALA A 225 -29.90 17.55 -27.96
N ASP A 226 -29.27 18.60 -27.45
CA ASP A 226 -28.38 19.53 -28.17
C ASP A 226 -27.45 20.21 -27.16
N ASP A 227 -26.34 20.82 -27.62
CA ASP A 227 -25.44 21.65 -26.80
C ASP A 227 -26.23 22.64 -25.92
N ALA A 228 -26.06 22.53 -24.59
CA ALA A 228 -26.90 23.21 -23.60
C ALA A 228 -26.08 24.18 -22.72
N THR A 229 -26.63 25.36 -22.45
CA THR A 229 -26.05 26.34 -21.51
C THR A 229 -27.07 26.78 -20.45
N VAL A 230 -26.69 26.73 -19.17
CA VAL A 230 -27.51 27.15 -18.02
C VAL A 230 -26.75 28.21 -17.21
N ASN A 231 -27.06 29.49 -17.39
CA ASN A 231 -26.35 30.61 -16.73
C ASN A 231 -27.03 31.11 -15.43
N ALA A 232 -28.35 30.92 -15.30
CA ALA A 232 -29.14 31.24 -14.11
C ALA A 232 -30.39 30.33 -14.06
N GLY A 233 -30.87 30.00 -12.87
CA GLY A 233 -32.04 29.11 -12.68
C GLY A 233 -31.69 27.62 -12.56
N GLN A 234 -32.72 26.76 -12.46
CA GLN A 234 -32.54 25.32 -12.23
C GLN A 234 -33.11 24.49 -13.40
N ALA A 235 -32.27 23.66 -14.03
CA ALA A 235 -32.67 22.68 -15.03
C ALA A 235 -32.66 21.26 -14.43
N ASN A 236 -33.76 20.52 -14.53
CA ASN A 236 -33.84 19.14 -14.05
C ASN A 236 -33.75 18.16 -15.22
N VAL A 237 -32.88 17.16 -15.14
CA VAL A 237 -32.59 16.23 -16.24
C VAL A 237 -33.26 14.87 -16.02
N ALA A 238 -34.01 14.39 -17.01
CA ALA A 238 -34.57 13.03 -17.05
C ALA A 238 -33.60 12.02 -17.70
N SER A 239 -33.01 12.41 -18.83
CA SER A 239 -32.04 11.65 -19.60
C SER A 239 -31.32 12.57 -20.60
N SER A 240 -30.20 12.16 -21.17
CA SER A 240 -29.72 12.70 -22.46
C SER A 240 -29.50 11.55 -23.43
N ASN A 241 -29.70 11.79 -24.72
CA ASN A 241 -29.62 10.78 -25.78
C ASN A 241 -28.74 11.20 -26.96
N GLU A 242 -27.89 12.21 -26.78
CA GLU A 242 -27.01 12.73 -27.82
C GLU A 242 -25.54 12.34 -27.67
N ALA A 243 -24.93 11.97 -28.80
CA ALA A 243 -23.56 11.47 -28.91
C ALA A 243 -22.48 12.57 -28.83
N ALA A 244 -22.85 13.86 -28.81
CA ALA A 244 -21.90 14.98 -28.84
C ALA A 244 -22.33 16.19 -27.96
N LEU A 245 -23.08 15.94 -26.89
CA LEU A 245 -23.57 17.00 -25.99
C LEU A 245 -22.40 17.73 -25.28
N ASN A 246 -22.30 19.04 -25.47
CA ASN A 246 -21.61 19.96 -24.56
C ASN A 246 -22.60 20.58 -23.59
N LEU A 247 -22.29 20.55 -22.29
CA LEU A 247 -23.10 21.19 -21.27
C LEU A 247 -22.27 22.26 -20.55
N ASN A 248 -22.72 23.51 -20.56
CA ASN A 248 -22.10 24.62 -19.85
C ASN A 248 -23.03 25.14 -18.74
N ILE A 249 -22.59 25.09 -17.48
CA ILE A 249 -23.32 25.60 -16.32
C ILE A 249 -22.58 26.83 -15.81
N GLY A 250 -23.10 28.04 -16.07
CA GLY A 250 -22.48 29.31 -15.67
C GLY A 250 -23.28 30.04 -14.57
N GLY A 251 -22.73 31.15 -14.08
CA GLY A 251 -23.43 32.08 -13.17
C GLY A 251 -23.97 31.40 -11.91
N THR A 252 -25.26 31.55 -11.61
CA THR A 252 -25.94 30.82 -10.51
C THR A 252 -26.76 29.63 -11.02
N GLY A 253 -26.51 29.19 -12.25
CA GLY A 253 -27.19 28.07 -12.88
C GLY A 253 -27.01 26.77 -12.10
N THR A 254 -28.08 25.97 -12.01
CA THR A 254 -28.07 24.65 -11.38
C THR A 254 -28.61 23.62 -12.35
N VAL A 255 -27.89 22.51 -12.56
CA VAL A 255 -28.41 21.33 -13.25
C VAL A 255 -28.60 20.22 -12.23
N SER A 256 -29.81 19.68 -12.14
CA SER A 256 -30.17 18.63 -11.18
C SER A 256 -30.47 17.32 -11.90
N VAL A 257 -29.72 16.27 -11.57
CA VAL A 257 -29.93 14.89 -12.05
C VAL A 257 -30.55 14.09 -10.92
N ALA A 258 -31.83 13.74 -11.03
CA ALA A 258 -32.53 13.01 -9.98
C ALA A 258 -32.10 11.55 -9.88
N ALA A 259 -32.39 10.92 -8.73
CA ALA A 259 -32.14 9.50 -8.52
C ALA A 259 -32.78 8.63 -9.61
N GLY A 260 -32.03 7.64 -10.09
CA GLY A 260 -32.44 6.75 -11.18
C GLY A 260 -32.43 7.39 -12.58
N ARG A 261 -31.97 8.63 -12.71
CA ARG A 261 -31.77 9.32 -14.00
C ARG A 261 -30.31 9.32 -14.40
N THR A 262 -30.07 9.48 -15.70
CA THR A 262 -28.72 9.47 -16.28
C THR A 262 -28.51 10.71 -17.14
N LEU A 263 -27.42 11.43 -16.91
CA LEU A 263 -26.92 12.47 -17.81
C LEU A 263 -25.65 11.94 -18.48
N SER A 264 -25.69 11.69 -19.79
CA SER A 264 -24.50 11.43 -20.61
C SER A 264 -24.09 12.71 -21.34
N VAL A 265 -22.85 13.14 -21.13
CA VAL A 265 -22.19 14.27 -21.78
C VAL A 265 -21.02 13.70 -22.55
N ASP A 266 -21.26 13.36 -23.81
CA ASP A 266 -20.31 12.61 -24.64
C ASP A 266 -19.18 13.51 -25.21
N SER A 267 -19.20 14.82 -24.90
CA SER A 267 -18.12 15.78 -25.18
C SER A 267 -17.61 16.46 -23.90
N THR A 268 -17.95 17.73 -23.64
CA THR A 268 -17.42 18.48 -22.49
C THR A 268 -18.53 18.95 -21.55
N LEU A 269 -18.39 18.67 -20.25
CA LEU A 269 -19.16 19.31 -19.18
C LEU A 269 -18.33 20.44 -18.56
N THR A 270 -18.74 21.68 -18.79
CA THR A 270 -18.14 22.87 -18.18
C THR A 270 -19.04 23.39 -17.07
N ILE A 271 -18.48 23.65 -15.90
CA ILE A 271 -19.20 24.26 -14.78
C ILE A 271 -18.42 25.51 -14.37
N GLY A 272 -18.87 26.68 -14.83
CA GLY A 272 -18.31 27.97 -14.48
C GLY A 272 -18.45 28.31 -12.99
N ALA A 273 -17.75 29.35 -12.56
CA ALA A 273 -17.81 29.83 -11.17
C ALA A 273 -19.25 30.19 -10.77
N GLY A 274 -19.69 29.66 -9.62
CA GLY A 274 -21.05 29.80 -9.08
C GLY A 274 -22.07 28.78 -9.62
N GLY A 275 -21.76 28.11 -10.74
CA GLY A 275 -22.61 27.06 -11.30
C GLY A 275 -22.61 25.81 -10.43
N THR A 276 -23.72 25.07 -10.41
CA THR A 276 -23.88 23.85 -9.61
C THR A 276 -24.38 22.68 -10.44
N LEU A 277 -23.72 21.53 -10.37
CA LEU A 277 -24.28 20.24 -10.78
C LEU A 277 -24.73 19.48 -9.53
N ALA A 278 -26.03 19.28 -9.37
CA ALA A 278 -26.63 18.51 -8.29
C ALA A 278 -27.00 17.11 -8.76
N ASN A 279 -26.15 16.13 -8.44
CA ASN A 279 -26.30 14.76 -8.90
C ASN A 279 -26.78 13.83 -7.77
N ALA A 280 -27.97 13.30 -7.95
CA ALA A 280 -28.51 12.15 -7.21
C ALA A 280 -28.63 10.88 -8.08
N GLY A 281 -28.31 10.97 -9.37
CA GLY A 281 -28.38 9.88 -10.35
C GLY A 281 -27.01 9.48 -10.89
N THR A 282 -26.94 9.19 -12.18
CA THR A 282 -25.69 8.84 -12.89
C THR A 282 -25.29 9.96 -13.83
N VAL A 283 -24.04 10.40 -13.77
CA VAL A 283 -23.46 11.34 -14.73
C VAL A 283 -22.27 10.65 -15.39
N ASN A 284 -22.33 10.51 -16.70
CA ASN A 284 -21.23 10.05 -17.52
C ASN A 284 -20.76 11.25 -18.36
N ALA A 285 -19.56 11.74 -18.14
CA ALA A 285 -19.01 12.86 -18.90
C ALA A 285 -17.61 12.51 -19.38
N LEU A 286 -17.31 12.71 -20.66
CA LEU A 286 -15.97 12.41 -21.18
C LEU A 286 -14.91 13.33 -20.56
N VAL A 287 -15.18 14.64 -20.51
CA VAL A 287 -14.33 15.65 -19.87
C VAL A 287 -15.16 16.56 -18.97
N VAL A 288 -14.68 16.81 -17.75
CA VAL A 288 -15.24 17.83 -16.85
C VAL A 288 -14.21 18.94 -16.61
N ASN A 289 -14.65 20.19 -16.81
CA ASN A 289 -13.91 21.38 -16.45
C ASN A 289 -14.77 22.27 -15.55
N SER A 290 -14.62 22.08 -14.24
CA SER A 290 -15.43 22.78 -13.24
C SER A 290 -14.58 23.73 -12.42
N ALA A 291 -14.98 24.99 -12.40
CA ALA A 291 -14.65 25.98 -11.37
C ALA A 291 -15.81 26.18 -10.36
N GLY A 292 -17.00 25.62 -10.66
CA GLY A 292 -18.17 25.61 -9.79
C GLY A 292 -18.28 24.38 -8.89
N THR A 293 -19.49 24.11 -8.38
CA THR A 293 -19.74 23.05 -7.39
C THR A 293 -20.41 21.82 -8.01
N VAL A 294 -19.96 20.63 -7.64
CA VAL A 294 -20.64 19.36 -7.88
C VAL A 294 -21.16 18.84 -6.54
N THR A 295 -22.48 18.84 -6.36
CA THR A 295 -23.11 18.23 -5.18
C THR A 295 -23.53 16.80 -5.50
N LEU A 296 -23.21 15.86 -4.62
CA LEU A 296 -23.43 14.43 -4.77
C LEU A 296 -24.30 13.92 -3.62
N ALA A 297 -25.37 13.20 -3.95
CA ALA A 297 -26.21 12.50 -2.96
C ALA A 297 -25.89 11.00 -2.89
N GLY A 298 -26.45 10.32 -1.90
CA GLY A 298 -26.22 8.88 -1.72
C GLY A 298 -26.72 8.08 -2.92
N GLY A 299 -25.90 7.15 -3.41
CA GLY A 299 -26.19 6.34 -4.59
C GLY A 299 -25.91 7.05 -5.93
N SER A 300 -25.48 8.31 -5.91
CA SER A 300 -25.06 9.01 -7.12
C SER A 300 -23.76 8.42 -7.68
N SER A 301 -23.57 8.53 -9.00
CA SER A 301 -22.31 8.20 -9.66
C SER A 301 -21.88 9.28 -10.65
N LEU A 302 -20.58 9.57 -10.69
CA LEU A 302 -19.93 10.45 -11.66
C LEU A 302 -18.75 9.73 -12.30
N ALA A 303 -18.83 9.47 -13.60
CA ALA A 303 -17.74 8.92 -14.40
C ALA A 303 -17.19 10.02 -15.31
N ALA A 304 -15.96 10.47 -15.06
CA ALA A 304 -15.35 11.53 -15.86
C ALA A 304 -13.82 11.63 -15.74
N ALA A 305 -13.21 12.39 -16.64
CA ALA A 305 -11.84 12.85 -16.54
C ALA A 305 -11.78 14.38 -16.49
N GLY A 306 -10.94 14.96 -15.64
CA GLY A 306 -10.66 16.40 -15.62
C GLY A 306 -10.72 17.06 -14.25
N ALA A 307 -10.86 18.38 -14.26
CA ALA A 307 -10.87 19.20 -13.06
C ALA A 307 -12.29 19.39 -12.55
N LEU A 308 -12.48 19.12 -11.25
CA LEU A 308 -13.66 19.45 -10.48
C LEU A 308 -13.35 20.70 -9.64
N GLY A 309 -14.37 21.55 -9.44
CA GLY A 309 -14.25 22.68 -8.53
C GLY A 309 -14.43 22.18 -7.12
N ASN A 310 -15.54 22.57 -6.49
CA ASN A 310 -15.93 22.02 -5.19
C ASN A 310 -16.71 20.72 -5.39
N VAL A 311 -16.44 19.70 -4.59
CA VAL A 311 -17.20 18.44 -4.58
C VAL A 311 -17.82 18.25 -3.20
N ASP A 312 -19.14 18.32 -3.12
CA ASP A 312 -19.88 18.24 -1.86
C ASP A 312 -20.66 16.93 -1.79
N VAL A 313 -20.31 16.03 -0.88
CA VAL A 313 -21.08 14.81 -0.63
C VAL A 313 -22.08 15.07 0.49
N LEU A 314 -23.35 15.22 0.14
CA LEU A 314 -24.39 15.70 1.05
C LEU A 314 -25.04 14.58 1.87
N SER A 315 -25.10 13.37 1.34
CA SER A 315 -25.73 12.22 2.00
C SER A 315 -25.21 10.90 1.46
N GLY A 316 -25.30 9.83 2.28
CA GLY A 316 -24.97 8.46 1.87
C GLY A 316 -23.57 8.33 1.28
N THR A 317 -23.41 7.38 0.34
CA THR A 317 -22.15 7.17 -0.38
C THR A 317 -22.31 7.49 -1.86
N ALA A 318 -21.47 8.37 -2.39
CA ALA A 318 -21.39 8.70 -3.81
C ALA A 318 -20.23 7.94 -4.48
N SER A 319 -20.36 7.60 -5.76
CA SER A 319 -19.33 6.88 -6.52
C SER A 319 -18.67 7.77 -7.57
N LEU A 320 -17.35 7.71 -7.67
CA LEU A 320 -16.59 8.37 -8.72
C LEU A 320 -15.78 7.35 -9.52
N SER A 321 -15.55 7.65 -10.79
CA SER A 321 -14.66 6.89 -11.66
C SER A 321 -13.94 7.81 -12.64
N GLY A 322 -12.70 7.46 -12.97
CA GLY A 322 -11.84 8.21 -13.90
C GLY A 322 -10.72 8.98 -13.23
N PHE A 323 -10.18 10.00 -13.91
CA PHE A 323 -9.03 10.79 -13.43
C PHE A 323 -9.50 12.19 -13.05
N LEU A 324 -9.72 12.41 -11.76
CA LEU A 324 -10.40 13.59 -11.25
C LEU A 324 -9.50 14.38 -10.30
N THR A 325 -9.49 15.70 -10.47
CA THR A 325 -8.82 16.63 -9.55
C THR A 325 -9.84 17.58 -8.97
N ALA A 326 -10.18 17.45 -7.70
CA ALA A 326 -11.09 18.34 -6.98
C ALA A 326 -10.32 19.43 -6.24
N THR A 327 -10.78 20.68 -6.35
CA THR A 327 -10.24 21.80 -5.59
C THR A 327 -10.56 21.62 -4.10
N THR A 328 -11.83 21.34 -3.79
CA THR A 328 -12.27 20.92 -2.46
C THR A 328 -13.08 19.64 -2.54
N LEU A 329 -13.00 18.83 -1.49
CA LEU A 329 -13.89 17.70 -1.24
C LEU A 329 -14.51 17.88 0.15
N ASP A 330 -15.79 18.18 0.21
CA ASP A 330 -16.51 18.37 1.45
C ASP A 330 -17.39 17.13 1.71
N LEU A 331 -17.13 16.46 2.84
CA LEU A 331 -17.89 15.28 3.27
C LEU A 331 -18.83 15.68 4.41
N ALA A 332 -20.14 15.66 4.14
CA ALA A 332 -21.14 15.88 5.18
C ALA A 332 -21.11 14.74 6.23
N ALA A 333 -21.81 14.93 7.35
CA ALA A 333 -21.76 13.97 8.44
C ALA A 333 -22.22 12.56 8.03
N ASN A 334 -21.39 11.56 8.33
CA ASN A 334 -21.63 10.15 8.01
C ASN A 334 -21.82 9.86 6.51
N THR A 335 -21.11 10.59 5.66
CA THR A 335 -21.10 10.36 4.20
C THR A 335 -19.87 9.63 3.73
N GLY A 336 -19.93 9.11 2.51
CA GLY A 336 -18.81 8.41 1.89
C GLY A 336 -18.61 8.73 0.42
N LEU A 337 -17.37 8.52 -0.01
CA LEU A 337 -16.94 8.58 -1.39
C LEU A 337 -16.37 7.23 -1.80
N SER A 338 -16.82 6.66 -2.90
CA SER A 338 -16.31 5.40 -3.44
C SER A 338 -15.63 5.63 -4.78
N LEU A 339 -14.31 5.51 -4.83
CA LEU A 339 -13.54 5.57 -6.07
C LEU A 339 -13.49 4.19 -6.72
N THR A 340 -14.36 3.99 -7.71
CA THR A 340 -14.60 2.70 -8.38
C THR A 340 -13.59 2.40 -9.49
N SER A 341 -13.01 3.42 -10.12
CA SER A 341 -11.86 3.30 -11.02
C SER A 341 -11.04 4.60 -11.05
N GLY A 342 -9.76 4.50 -11.45
CA GLY A 342 -8.91 5.66 -11.71
C GLY A 342 -8.31 6.32 -10.47
N VAL A 343 -8.14 7.64 -10.52
CA VAL A 343 -7.42 8.43 -9.51
C VAL A 343 -8.25 9.64 -9.11
N LEU A 344 -8.36 9.87 -7.81
CA LEU A 344 -8.88 11.12 -7.24
C LEU A 344 -7.74 11.91 -6.60
N THR A 345 -7.62 13.19 -6.92
CA THR A 345 -6.77 14.14 -6.18
C THR A 345 -7.63 15.25 -5.61
N ALA A 346 -7.68 15.38 -4.28
CA ALA A 346 -8.35 16.49 -3.60
C ALA A 346 -7.30 17.40 -2.95
N SER A 347 -7.31 18.68 -3.32
CA SER A 347 -6.38 19.68 -2.79
C SER A 347 -6.71 20.12 -1.37
N THR A 348 -7.98 20.10 -0.99
CA THR A 348 -8.45 20.35 0.38
C THR A 348 -9.63 19.43 0.65
N VAL A 349 -9.71 18.88 1.86
CA VAL A 349 -10.83 18.04 2.28
C VAL A 349 -11.42 18.61 3.57
N THR A 350 -12.74 18.79 3.62
CA THR A 350 -13.44 19.27 4.83
C THR A 350 -14.39 18.20 5.34
N LEU A 351 -14.30 17.86 6.63
CA LEU A 351 -15.22 16.96 7.31
C LEU A 351 -16.23 17.76 8.14
N ALA A 352 -17.54 17.45 8.00
CA ALA A 352 -18.61 18.21 8.67
C ALA A 352 -19.29 17.47 9.83
N GLY A 353 -18.53 16.64 10.56
CA GLY A 353 -18.98 15.87 11.73
C GLY A 353 -19.16 14.37 11.43
N GLY A 354 -19.29 13.55 12.48
CA GLY A 354 -19.47 12.10 12.30
C GLY A 354 -18.26 11.43 11.65
N THR A 355 -18.48 10.45 10.76
CA THR A 355 -17.39 9.75 10.04
C THR A 355 -17.47 9.97 8.54
N GLY A 356 -16.48 10.64 7.95
CA GLY A 356 -16.30 10.69 6.51
C GLY A 356 -15.60 9.42 6.01
N THR A 357 -16.13 8.74 5.00
CA THR A 357 -15.56 7.48 4.48
C THR A 357 -15.02 7.65 3.07
N VAL A 358 -13.80 7.21 2.80
CA VAL A 358 -13.24 7.13 1.44
C VAL A 358 -12.93 5.66 1.13
N THR A 359 -13.67 5.10 0.19
CA THR A 359 -13.52 3.72 -0.29
C THR A 359 -12.80 3.72 -1.63
N THR A 360 -11.80 2.87 -1.80
CA THR A 360 -11.01 2.75 -3.04
C THR A 360 -11.10 1.34 -3.60
N ALA A 361 -11.49 1.16 -4.86
CA ALA A 361 -11.43 -0.14 -5.53
C ALA A 361 -9.98 -0.59 -5.81
N ALA A 362 -9.81 -1.87 -6.17
CA ALA A 362 -8.48 -2.38 -6.52
C ALA A 362 -7.89 -1.61 -7.71
N GLY A 363 -6.62 -1.23 -7.60
CA GLY A 363 -5.92 -0.44 -8.63
C GLY A 363 -6.29 1.04 -8.67
N THR A 364 -7.12 1.54 -7.75
CA THR A 364 -7.42 2.98 -7.64
C THR A 364 -6.57 3.66 -6.57
N LEU A 365 -6.43 4.98 -6.72
CA LEU A 365 -5.63 5.80 -5.81
C LEU A 365 -6.35 7.10 -5.47
N ALA A 366 -6.51 7.39 -4.18
CA ALA A 366 -7.02 8.66 -3.68
C ALA A 366 -5.89 9.47 -3.02
N ARG A 367 -5.62 10.69 -3.48
CA ARG A 367 -4.68 11.64 -2.88
C ARG A 367 -5.47 12.71 -2.16
N LEU A 368 -5.42 12.74 -0.84
CA LEU A 368 -6.23 13.65 -0.02
C LEU A 368 -5.32 14.61 0.73
N SER A 369 -5.37 15.89 0.36
CA SER A 369 -4.52 16.92 0.93
C SER A 369 -5.34 17.83 1.85
N SER A 370 -4.67 18.42 2.84
CA SER A 370 -5.21 19.38 3.80
C SER A 370 -6.57 18.98 4.36
N VAL A 371 -6.66 17.75 4.88
CA VAL A 371 -7.87 17.23 5.52
C VAL A 371 -8.07 17.98 6.83
N GLY A 372 -9.12 18.78 6.89
CA GLY A 372 -9.57 19.53 8.06
C GLY A 372 -11.01 19.22 8.43
N GLU A 373 -11.54 19.92 9.43
CA GLU A 373 -12.89 19.70 9.94
C GLU A 373 -13.59 21.03 10.26
N SER A 374 -14.89 21.11 10.00
CA SER A 374 -15.77 22.20 10.44
C SER A 374 -16.54 21.85 11.72
N ALA A 375 -16.61 20.55 12.03
CA ALA A 375 -17.08 19.99 13.29
C ALA A 375 -16.25 18.72 13.59
N ALA A 376 -16.07 18.37 14.87
CA ALA A 376 -15.25 17.22 15.28
C ALA A 376 -15.62 15.94 14.48
N SER A 377 -14.64 15.40 13.75
CA SER A 377 -14.88 14.37 12.75
C SER A 377 -13.87 13.22 12.79
N ASN A 378 -14.36 12.02 12.48
CA ASN A 378 -13.55 10.86 12.16
C ASN A 378 -13.40 10.72 10.64
N ILE A 379 -12.36 10.00 10.21
CA ILE A 379 -12.19 9.59 8.81
C ILE A 379 -11.95 8.08 8.73
N ALA A 380 -12.58 7.42 7.78
CA ALA A 380 -12.43 6.01 7.52
C ALA A 380 -11.98 5.76 6.08
N TYR A 381 -10.95 4.95 5.91
CA TYR A 381 -10.46 4.48 4.62
C TYR A 381 -10.85 3.02 4.45
N ALA A 382 -11.40 2.65 3.30
CA ALA A 382 -11.86 1.30 3.02
C ALA A 382 -11.55 0.88 1.57
N GLY A 383 -11.81 -0.39 1.26
CA GLY A 383 -11.66 -0.96 -0.08
C GLY A 383 -10.30 -1.62 -0.29
N LEU A 384 -9.86 -1.75 -1.54
CA LEU A 384 -8.69 -2.53 -1.97
C LEU A 384 -7.60 -1.66 -2.64
N GLY A 385 -7.81 -0.34 -2.70
CA GLY A 385 -6.90 0.60 -3.35
C GLY A 385 -5.90 1.22 -2.38
N THR A 386 -5.31 2.33 -2.82
CA THR A 386 -4.34 3.11 -2.02
C THR A 386 -4.88 4.51 -1.73
N VAL A 387 -4.73 4.96 -0.49
CA VAL A 387 -4.93 6.35 -0.09
C VAL A 387 -3.58 6.96 0.22
N VAL A 388 -3.29 8.15 -0.31
CA VAL A 388 -2.07 8.92 -0.05
C VAL A 388 -2.45 10.20 0.67
N LEU A 389 -1.79 10.49 1.80
CA LEU A 389 -1.99 11.68 2.61
C LEU A 389 -0.74 12.58 2.52
N PRO A 390 -0.57 13.36 1.43
CA PRO A 390 0.70 14.01 1.12
C PRO A 390 1.06 15.22 1.99
N THR A 391 0.10 15.78 2.73
CA THR A 391 0.27 17.04 3.48
C THR A 391 -0.08 16.88 4.96
N ALA A 392 0.15 17.94 5.73
CA ALA A 392 -0.36 18.03 7.09
C ALA A 392 -1.90 18.11 7.09
N ASN A 393 -2.52 17.37 8.01
CA ASN A 393 -3.96 17.30 8.23
C ASN A 393 -4.27 17.73 9.67
N THR A 394 -5.47 18.26 9.92
CA THR A 394 -5.82 18.94 11.18
C THR A 394 -7.12 18.48 11.82
N TYR A 395 -7.78 17.45 11.29
CA TYR A 395 -8.93 16.84 11.97
C TYR A 395 -8.52 16.20 13.31
N THR A 396 -9.46 16.10 14.24
CA THR A 396 -9.16 15.72 15.64
C THR A 396 -9.65 14.34 16.02
N GLY A 397 -10.56 13.75 15.24
CA GLY A 397 -11.11 12.42 15.52
C GLY A 397 -10.25 11.27 15.03
N THR A 398 -10.85 10.08 15.04
CA THR A 398 -10.17 8.81 14.73
C THR A 398 -9.92 8.65 13.23
N THR A 399 -8.73 8.16 12.88
CA THR A 399 -8.43 7.60 11.55
C THR A 399 -8.66 6.10 11.57
N THR A 400 -9.56 5.58 10.74
CA THR A 400 -9.78 4.13 10.59
C THR A 400 -9.22 3.64 9.27
N ILE A 401 -8.35 2.63 9.30
CA ILE A 401 -7.81 1.95 8.12
C ILE A 401 -8.47 0.57 8.06
N GLY A 402 -9.44 0.43 7.15
CA GLY A 402 -10.25 -0.77 7.00
C GLY A 402 -9.55 -1.92 6.27
N PRO A 403 -10.22 -3.09 6.15
CA PRO A 403 -9.66 -4.25 5.48
C PRO A 403 -9.38 -3.96 4.00
N GLY A 404 -8.21 -4.38 3.52
CA GLY A 404 -7.83 -4.36 2.11
C GLY A 404 -7.18 -3.07 1.63
N VAL A 405 -7.34 -1.95 2.34
CA VAL A 405 -6.82 -0.64 1.91
C VAL A 405 -5.42 -0.39 2.44
N THR A 406 -4.59 0.26 1.62
CA THR A 406 -3.28 0.78 2.05
C THR A 406 -3.35 2.30 2.19
N VAL A 407 -2.97 2.84 3.35
CA VAL A 407 -2.79 4.28 3.57
C VAL A 407 -1.31 4.62 3.63
N GLN A 408 -0.88 5.57 2.80
CA GLN A 408 0.50 6.04 2.69
C GLN A 408 0.65 7.44 3.24
N LEU A 409 1.62 7.64 4.13
CA LEU A 409 1.93 8.97 4.67
C LEU A 409 2.83 9.76 3.69
N GLY A 410 2.64 11.07 3.64
CA GLY A 410 3.54 12.02 2.97
C GLY A 410 4.00 13.17 3.88
N ASN A 411 3.58 13.15 5.15
CA ASN A 411 3.89 14.15 6.15
C ASN A 411 3.82 13.53 7.56
N ASN A 412 4.50 14.10 8.55
CA ASN A 412 4.36 13.62 9.94
C ASN A 412 2.95 13.89 10.51
N ALA A 413 2.27 14.95 10.05
CA ALA A 413 0.89 15.30 10.45
C ALA A 413 -0.18 14.69 9.52
N SER A 414 0.14 13.64 8.76
CA SER A 414 -0.79 13.04 7.79
C SER A 414 -2.03 12.42 8.44
N LEU A 415 -1.97 11.99 9.70
CA LEU A 415 -3.07 11.29 10.38
C LEU A 415 -3.99 12.21 11.20
N GLY A 416 -3.86 13.53 11.03
CA GLY A 416 -4.58 14.53 11.82
C GLY A 416 -3.77 14.99 13.03
N THR A 417 -4.47 15.58 14.01
CA THR A 417 -3.85 15.94 15.29
C THR A 417 -3.60 14.70 16.15
N GLU A 418 -2.56 14.72 16.98
CA GLU A 418 -2.23 13.62 17.91
C GLU A 418 -3.22 13.48 19.09
N ALA A 419 -4.35 14.21 19.07
CA ALA A 419 -5.48 13.99 19.97
C ALA A 419 -6.37 12.83 19.48
N GLY A 420 -6.39 12.59 18.17
CA GLY A 420 -7.01 11.43 17.56
C GLY A 420 -6.18 10.17 17.77
N LYS A 421 -6.79 9.02 17.50
CA LYS A 421 -6.09 7.74 17.37
C LYS A 421 -6.21 7.22 15.95
N THR A 422 -5.33 6.31 15.59
CA THR A 422 -5.39 5.58 14.33
C THR A 422 -5.66 4.10 14.61
N THR A 423 -6.74 3.56 14.06
CA THR A 423 -7.11 2.14 14.19
C THR A 423 -6.90 1.44 12.84
N ILE A 424 -6.03 0.43 12.83
CA ILE A 424 -5.77 -0.45 11.69
C ILE A 424 -6.51 -1.76 11.92
N GLN A 425 -7.58 -1.97 11.16
CA GLN A 425 -8.39 -3.18 11.22
C GLN A 425 -7.71 -4.34 10.50
N SER A 426 -8.08 -5.57 10.84
CA SER A 426 -7.50 -6.76 10.23
C SER A 426 -7.58 -6.72 8.69
N GLY A 427 -6.40 -6.75 8.06
CA GLY A 427 -6.25 -6.69 6.59
C GLY A 427 -5.99 -5.29 6.03
N GLY A 428 -6.02 -4.22 6.83
CA GLY A 428 -5.58 -2.88 6.43
C GLY A 428 -4.07 -2.67 6.62
N THR A 429 -3.48 -1.74 5.86
CA THR A 429 -2.05 -1.40 5.98
C THR A 429 -1.85 0.11 6.13
N LEU A 430 -1.08 0.50 7.15
CA LEU A 430 -0.43 1.81 7.25
C LEU A 430 1.01 1.69 6.75
N ASP A 431 1.33 2.33 5.64
CA ASP A 431 2.70 2.51 5.16
C ASP A 431 3.20 3.92 5.54
N ILE A 432 4.14 3.98 6.47
CA ILE A 432 4.63 5.27 6.99
C ILE A 432 5.53 6.00 6.00
N LYS A 433 6.01 5.35 4.93
CA LYS A 433 6.84 5.99 3.87
C LYS A 433 8.02 6.83 4.39
N GLY A 434 8.59 6.50 5.54
CA GLY A 434 9.68 7.22 6.19
C GLY A 434 9.27 8.43 7.04
N PHE A 435 7.98 8.63 7.25
CA PHE A 435 7.42 9.67 8.13
C PHE A 435 7.07 9.13 9.51
N ARG A 436 6.85 10.04 10.46
CA ARG A 436 6.33 9.71 11.80
C ARG A 436 4.81 9.58 11.75
N ALA A 437 4.25 8.73 12.61
CA ALA A 437 2.82 8.74 12.89
C ALA A 437 2.51 9.84 13.92
N GLY A 438 2.09 11.00 13.42
CA GLY A 438 1.90 12.22 14.23
C GLY A 438 3.12 13.14 14.17
N VAL A 439 2.88 14.45 14.33
CA VAL A 439 3.91 15.51 14.27
C VAL A 439 5.12 15.19 15.15
N ASN A 440 4.84 14.65 16.33
CA ASN A 440 5.80 14.28 17.36
C ASN A 440 5.91 12.75 17.53
N GLY A 441 5.37 11.95 16.60
CA GLY A 441 5.30 10.50 16.73
C GLY A 441 4.36 10.00 17.84
N ASN A 442 3.49 10.86 18.39
CA ASN A 442 2.65 10.53 19.55
C ASN A 442 1.27 9.94 19.20
N GLU A 443 0.99 9.74 17.90
CA GLU A 443 -0.27 9.14 17.49
C GLU A 443 -0.41 7.77 18.16
N LEU A 444 -1.53 7.55 18.86
CA LEU A 444 -1.87 6.23 19.35
C LEU A 444 -2.31 5.38 18.15
N VAL A 445 -1.56 4.32 17.86
CA VAL A 445 -1.91 3.37 16.80
C VAL A 445 -2.38 2.05 17.39
N GLU A 446 -3.66 1.75 17.24
CA GLU A 446 -4.25 0.45 17.52
C GLU A 446 -4.21 -0.42 16.27
N VAL A 447 -3.67 -1.64 16.36
CA VAL A 447 -3.41 -2.46 15.16
C VAL A 447 -3.64 -3.95 15.38
N GLU A 448 -4.22 -4.58 14.37
CA GLU A 448 -4.30 -6.04 14.24
C GLU A 448 -4.13 -6.49 12.77
N GLY A 449 -3.84 -7.77 12.59
CA GLY A 449 -3.80 -8.43 11.28
C GLY A 449 -2.45 -8.36 10.56
N THR A 450 -2.39 -9.02 9.41
CA THR A 450 -1.17 -9.17 8.61
C THR A 450 -0.98 -8.06 7.57
N GLY A 451 -1.98 -7.16 7.45
CA GLY A 451 -2.06 -6.14 6.41
C GLY A 451 -2.36 -6.68 5.01
N VAL A 452 -2.45 -5.77 4.05
CA VAL A 452 -2.77 -6.06 2.66
C VAL A 452 -1.74 -7.04 2.08
N GLY A 453 -2.20 -8.17 1.55
CA GLY A 453 -1.34 -9.22 0.99
C GLY A 453 -0.43 -9.94 1.99
N GLY A 454 -0.56 -9.67 3.30
CA GLY A 454 0.38 -10.15 4.32
C GLY A 454 1.67 -9.34 4.40
N ASN A 455 1.71 -8.14 3.80
CA ASN A 455 2.89 -7.28 3.73
C ASN A 455 3.08 -6.38 4.97
N GLY A 456 2.36 -6.66 6.06
CA GLY A 456 2.41 -5.90 7.30
C GLY A 456 1.23 -4.94 7.45
N ALA A 457 0.59 -4.97 8.61
CA ALA A 457 -0.40 -3.97 9.02
C ALA A 457 0.27 -2.61 9.24
N ILE A 458 1.54 -2.61 9.66
CA ILE A 458 2.41 -1.44 9.62
C ILE A 458 3.62 -1.77 8.74
N ASN A 459 3.93 -0.89 7.80
CA ASN A 459 5.05 -1.00 6.89
C ASN A 459 5.83 0.31 6.79
N ASN A 460 7.11 0.24 6.44
CA ASN A 460 7.89 1.38 5.99
C ASN A 460 8.57 1.05 4.65
N THR A 461 8.00 1.57 3.55
CA THR A 461 8.60 1.47 2.21
C THR A 461 9.32 2.75 1.76
N GLY A 462 9.55 3.70 2.69
CA GLY A 462 10.28 4.95 2.41
C GLY A 462 11.71 4.92 2.92
N GLY A 463 12.19 6.06 3.42
CA GLY A 463 13.48 6.16 4.11
C GLY A 463 13.44 5.63 5.54
N SER A 464 14.62 5.45 6.15
CA SER A 464 14.71 5.08 7.57
C SER A 464 14.08 6.14 8.47
N GLN A 465 13.25 5.73 9.43
CA GLN A 465 12.60 6.61 10.38
C GLN A 465 12.79 6.12 11.82
N THR A 466 13.79 6.65 12.51
CA THR A 466 14.15 6.20 13.86
C THR A 466 13.29 6.81 14.97
N SER A 467 12.25 7.58 14.65
CA SER A 467 11.29 8.11 15.63
C SER A 467 9.87 7.96 15.09
N ALA A 468 9.56 6.81 14.49
CA ALA A 468 8.32 6.61 13.75
C ALA A 468 7.09 6.64 14.66
N PHE A 469 7.19 5.99 15.82
CA PHE A 469 6.10 5.86 16.77
C PHE A 469 6.57 6.04 18.21
N ARG A 470 5.64 6.44 19.07
CA ARG A 470 5.76 6.36 20.52
C ARG A 470 4.77 5.42 21.15
N GLN A 471 3.58 5.27 20.59
CA GLN A 471 2.49 4.50 21.20
C GLN A 471 1.85 3.57 20.17
N ILE A 472 1.97 2.26 20.41
CA ILE A 472 1.27 1.23 19.64
C ILE A 472 0.57 0.28 20.60
N THR A 473 -0.67 -0.08 20.30
CA THR A 473 -1.45 -1.13 20.98
C THR A 473 -1.84 -2.21 19.99
N LEU A 474 -1.48 -3.46 20.26
CA LEU A 474 -1.99 -4.60 19.51
C LEU A 474 -3.40 -4.95 19.99
N THR A 475 -4.38 -4.93 19.08
CA THR A 475 -5.76 -5.38 19.34
C THR A 475 -6.00 -6.83 18.92
N GLY A 476 -5.01 -7.41 18.24
CA GLY A 476 -4.93 -8.81 17.80
C GLY A 476 -3.51 -9.11 17.31
N PRO A 477 -3.20 -10.35 16.87
CA PRO A 477 -1.91 -10.67 16.28
C PRO A 477 -1.63 -9.78 15.06
N ALA A 478 -0.44 -9.18 15.00
CA ALA A 478 -0.11 -8.20 13.97
C ALA A 478 1.21 -8.52 13.26
N THR A 479 1.32 -8.15 11.99
CA THR A 479 2.59 -8.22 11.24
C THR A 479 3.15 -6.81 11.01
N PHE A 480 4.41 -6.62 11.39
CA PHE A 480 5.18 -5.40 11.13
C PHE A 480 6.25 -5.67 10.09
N ARG A 481 6.25 -4.88 9.03
CA ARG A 481 7.23 -4.95 7.95
C ARG A 481 8.17 -3.75 8.00
N SER A 482 9.46 -4.01 7.87
CA SER A 482 10.48 -2.98 7.73
C SER A 482 11.29 -3.26 6.47
N ASP A 483 10.90 -2.66 5.35
CA ASP A 483 11.73 -2.63 4.13
C ASP A 483 12.83 -1.56 4.26
N ALA A 484 12.50 -0.44 4.90
CA ALA A 484 13.45 0.46 5.54
C ALA A 484 13.30 0.42 7.06
N ARG A 485 14.35 0.82 7.78
CA ARG A 485 14.35 0.82 9.25
C ARG A 485 13.25 1.71 9.79
N TRP A 486 12.58 1.26 10.83
CA TRP A 486 11.78 2.16 11.66
C TRP A 486 11.82 1.75 13.13
N ASP A 487 11.70 2.75 14.00
CA ASP A 487 11.80 2.55 15.44
C ASP A 487 10.55 3.03 16.17
N MET A 488 10.25 2.37 17.28
CA MET A 488 9.53 2.98 18.39
C MET A 488 10.55 3.55 19.38
N ARG A 489 10.38 4.80 19.83
CA ARG A 489 11.29 5.38 20.84
C ARG A 489 10.77 6.58 21.60
N ASP A 490 11.39 6.87 22.74
CA ASP A 490 11.06 7.93 23.69
C ASP A 490 11.44 9.38 23.28
N THR A 491 11.63 9.64 21.98
CA THR A 491 11.98 11.00 21.51
C THR A 491 10.77 11.93 21.66
N GLY A 492 10.86 12.88 22.60
CA GLY A 492 9.78 13.84 22.88
C GLY A 492 8.76 13.37 23.93
N GLY A 493 9.01 12.26 24.62
CA GLY A 493 8.19 11.75 25.72
C GLY A 493 8.23 10.23 25.81
N ALA A 494 7.61 9.64 26.83
CA ALA A 494 7.60 8.19 27.03
C ALA A 494 7.09 7.42 25.79
N SER A 495 7.67 6.24 25.56
CA SER A 495 7.21 5.31 24.51
C SER A 495 6.67 4.02 25.13
N THR A 496 5.53 3.57 24.62
CA THR A 496 4.78 2.41 25.09
C THR A 496 4.42 1.51 23.92
N PHE A 497 4.67 0.22 24.06
CA PHE A 497 4.18 -0.82 23.15
C PHE A 497 3.33 -1.82 23.93
N ASP A 498 2.01 -1.67 23.86
CA ASP A 498 1.09 -2.62 24.49
C ASP A 498 0.82 -3.77 23.52
N MET A 499 1.25 -4.99 23.88
CA MET A 499 1.07 -6.16 23.02
C MET A 499 -0.26 -6.88 23.25
N GLY A 500 -1.04 -6.53 24.29
CA GLY A 500 -2.31 -7.21 24.60
C GLY A 500 -2.21 -8.73 24.78
N GLY A 501 -1.02 -9.28 25.03
CA GLY A 501 -0.72 -10.72 25.03
C GLY A 501 -0.63 -11.36 23.64
N PHE A 502 -0.78 -10.59 22.56
CA PHE A 502 -0.79 -11.08 21.18
C PHE A 502 0.61 -11.31 20.59
N THR A 503 0.65 -12.00 19.46
CA THR A 503 1.90 -12.24 18.74
C THR A 503 2.21 -11.10 17.77
N LEU A 504 3.42 -10.55 17.87
CA LEU A 504 4.02 -9.70 16.84
C LEU A 504 4.81 -10.55 15.84
N THR A 505 4.53 -10.42 14.55
CA THR A 505 5.35 -11.02 13.48
C THR A 505 6.16 -9.95 12.77
N LYS A 506 7.49 -10.05 12.84
CA LYS A 506 8.43 -9.14 12.18
C LYS A 506 8.90 -9.72 10.84
N VAL A 507 8.67 -8.99 9.75
CA VAL A 507 9.13 -9.29 8.38
C VAL A 507 9.88 -8.09 7.77
N GLY A 508 10.40 -8.24 6.54
CA GLY A 508 11.22 -7.22 5.87
C GLY A 508 12.67 -7.26 6.32
N ALA A 509 13.59 -6.96 5.39
CA ALA A 509 15.03 -7.15 5.59
C ALA A 509 15.68 -6.11 6.53
N ALA A 510 15.05 -4.94 6.71
CA ALA A 510 15.59 -3.90 7.58
C ALA A 510 15.30 -4.16 9.07
N GLU A 511 15.82 -3.26 9.89
CA GLU A 511 15.68 -3.27 11.34
C GLU A 511 14.32 -2.72 11.79
N LEU A 512 13.68 -3.42 12.73
CA LEU A 512 12.67 -2.87 13.62
C LEU A 512 13.30 -2.72 15.00
N CYS A 513 13.36 -1.50 15.54
CA CYS A 513 13.94 -1.25 16.85
C CYS A 513 12.89 -0.72 17.85
N LEU A 514 12.96 -1.24 19.07
CA LEU A 514 12.29 -0.68 20.24
C LEU A 514 13.37 -0.08 21.15
N LEU A 515 13.51 1.25 21.15
CA LEU A 515 14.50 1.98 21.96
C LEU A 515 13.81 2.64 23.14
N ASN A 516 14.28 2.38 24.35
CA ASN A 516 13.70 2.90 25.60
C ASN A 516 12.17 2.81 25.66
N THR A 517 11.62 1.73 25.11
CA THR A 517 10.18 1.52 24.96
C THR A 517 9.71 0.62 26.10
N ASN A 518 8.66 1.03 26.79
CA ASN A 518 8.01 0.20 27.79
C ASN A 518 7.06 -0.77 27.09
N ILE A 519 7.34 -2.07 27.15
CA ILE A 519 6.46 -3.09 26.57
C ILE A 519 5.45 -3.51 27.64
N LEU A 520 4.15 -3.43 27.33
CA LEU A 520 3.06 -3.78 28.24
C LEU A 520 2.34 -5.03 27.74
N ASN A 521 1.76 -5.79 28.68
CA ASN A 521 0.99 -7.00 28.43
C ASN A 521 1.70 -7.91 27.41
N GLU A 522 2.96 -8.25 27.67
CA GLU A 522 3.82 -8.73 26.60
C GLU A 522 3.39 -10.12 26.09
N GLY A 523 3.37 -10.27 24.77
CA GLY A 523 3.03 -11.51 24.08
C GLY A 523 4.24 -12.13 23.37
N SER A 524 3.99 -12.98 22.37
CA SER A 524 5.08 -13.63 21.61
C SER A 524 5.62 -12.77 20.47
N VAL A 525 6.83 -13.06 20.01
CA VAL A 525 7.43 -12.38 18.84
C VAL A 525 7.99 -13.42 17.86
N ASN A 526 7.60 -13.33 16.59
CA ASN A 526 8.16 -14.11 15.51
C ASN A 526 9.07 -13.22 14.64
N VAL A 527 10.38 -13.39 14.74
CA VAL A 527 11.37 -12.67 13.93
C VAL A 527 11.66 -13.49 12.68
N ASN A 528 10.89 -13.24 11.62
CA ASN A 528 10.98 -14.02 10.38
C ASN A 528 12.05 -13.49 9.41
N GLN A 529 12.29 -12.18 9.40
CA GLN A 529 13.27 -11.54 8.52
C GLN A 529 13.90 -10.30 9.17
N GLY A 530 15.14 -10.00 8.79
CA GLY A 530 15.87 -8.82 9.23
C GLY A 530 16.22 -8.86 10.71
N ILE A 531 16.29 -7.67 11.32
CA ILE A 531 16.67 -7.48 12.72
C ILE A 531 15.45 -7.04 13.52
N PHE A 532 15.17 -7.70 14.63
CA PHE A 532 14.36 -7.17 15.72
C PHE A 532 15.27 -6.78 16.87
N ARG A 533 15.32 -5.49 17.20
CA ARG A 533 16.23 -4.92 18.19
C ARG A 533 15.49 -4.45 19.43
N LEU A 534 15.99 -4.87 20.60
CA LEU A 534 15.65 -4.29 21.89
C LEU A 534 16.83 -3.42 22.35
N GLU A 535 16.59 -2.12 22.49
CA GLU A 535 17.65 -1.12 22.71
C GLU A 535 17.47 -0.32 24.01
N GLY A 536 18.59 -0.06 24.68
CA GLY A 536 18.62 0.77 25.89
C GLY A 536 17.87 0.13 27.07
N SER A 537 16.87 0.85 27.60
CA SER A 537 16.05 0.37 28.72
C SER A 537 14.92 -0.57 28.33
N THR A 538 14.70 -0.82 27.03
CA THR A 538 13.63 -1.71 26.56
C THR A 538 13.77 -3.10 27.15
N ARG A 539 12.72 -3.56 27.83
CA ARG A 539 12.63 -4.86 28.48
C ARG A 539 11.40 -5.60 27.97
N HIS A 540 11.56 -6.90 27.75
CA HIS A 540 10.45 -7.81 27.45
C HIS A 540 10.51 -8.93 28.48
N ASP A 541 9.47 -9.07 29.30
CA ASP A 541 9.43 -10.02 30.41
C ASP A 541 8.17 -10.89 30.46
N GLY A 542 7.29 -10.74 29.49
CA GLY A 542 6.09 -11.56 29.40
C GLY A 542 6.37 -13.06 29.17
N PRO A 543 5.34 -13.90 29.36
CA PRO A 543 5.45 -15.35 29.24
C PRO A 543 5.55 -15.86 27.80
N GLY A 544 5.54 -14.97 26.81
CA GLY A 544 5.62 -15.30 25.39
C GLY A 544 6.95 -15.97 24.98
N THR A 545 6.99 -16.47 23.75
CA THR A 545 8.22 -16.96 23.13
C THR A 545 8.69 -15.97 22.06
N ILE A 546 9.99 -15.71 21.99
CA ILE A 546 10.62 -15.06 20.85
C ILE A 546 11.21 -16.14 19.95
N THR A 547 10.62 -16.33 18.77
CA THR A 547 11.10 -17.26 17.74
C THR A 547 11.94 -16.50 16.73
N VAL A 548 13.16 -16.94 16.48
CA VAL A 548 14.08 -16.32 15.50
C VAL A 548 14.32 -17.29 14.35
N ALA A 549 13.89 -16.89 13.15
CA ALA A 549 14.00 -17.71 11.95
C ALA A 549 15.45 -17.81 11.43
N THR A 550 15.68 -18.74 10.51
CA THR A 550 16.96 -18.90 9.81
C THR A 550 17.40 -17.59 9.16
N GLY A 551 18.61 -17.13 9.48
CA GLY A 551 19.19 -15.90 8.95
C GLY A 551 18.65 -14.60 9.57
N ALA A 552 17.59 -14.66 10.37
CA ALA A 552 17.06 -13.50 11.10
C ALA A 552 17.85 -13.25 12.40
N THR A 553 17.72 -12.06 12.97
CA THR A 553 18.50 -11.62 14.13
C THR A 553 17.61 -11.05 15.22
N LEU A 554 17.77 -11.58 16.44
CA LEU A 554 17.40 -10.88 17.67
C LEU A 554 18.64 -10.15 18.19
N ASP A 555 18.56 -8.84 18.32
CA ASP A 555 19.69 -7.98 18.73
C ASP A 555 19.37 -7.20 20.01
N PHE A 556 20.34 -7.16 20.91
CA PHE A 556 20.30 -6.40 22.15
C PHE A 556 21.37 -5.30 22.09
N TYR A 557 20.93 -4.07 21.77
CA TYR A 557 21.83 -2.94 21.59
C TYR A 557 21.86 -2.05 22.83
N ALA A 558 23.03 -1.79 23.41
CA ALA A 558 23.15 -0.97 24.62
C ALA A 558 22.21 -1.41 25.76
N ASN A 559 21.88 -2.71 25.81
CA ASN A 559 20.84 -3.26 26.66
C ASN A 559 21.45 -4.01 27.85
N THR A 560 21.03 -3.65 29.06
CA THR A 560 21.48 -4.28 30.31
C THR A 560 20.32 -4.91 31.08
N GLN A 561 19.19 -5.16 30.41
CA GLN A 561 17.98 -5.65 31.04
C GLN A 561 18.01 -7.17 31.22
N THR A 562 17.15 -7.65 32.12
CA THR A 562 16.83 -9.08 32.25
C THR A 562 15.54 -9.37 31.49
N HIS A 563 15.61 -10.29 30.53
CA HIS A 563 14.49 -10.70 29.68
C HIS A 563 13.93 -12.06 30.12
N GLY A 564 12.61 -12.12 30.31
CA GLY A 564 11.87 -13.30 30.75
C GLY A 564 11.46 -14.32 29.67
N PRO A 565 11.18 -13.93 28.40
CA PRO A 565 10.67 -14.85 27.38
C PRO A 565 11.53 -16.06 27.13
N ALA A 566 10.89 -17.17 26.77
CA ALA A 566 11.58 -18.27 26.12
C ALA A 566 12.09 -17.83 24.74
N LEU A 567 13.24 -18.34 24.33
CA LEU A 567 13.79 -18.17 22.99
C LEU A 567 13.72 -19.49 22.21
N SER A 568 13.24 -19.42 20.97
CA SER A 568 13.34 -20.51 20.00
C SER A 568 14.21 -20.07 18.82
N LEU A 569 15.45 -20.53 18.80
CA LEU A 569 16.45 -20.21 17.78
C LEU A 569 16.44 -21.29 16.69
N LEU A 570 16.01 -20.96 15.47
CA LEU A 570 16.04 -21.89 14.35
C LEU A 570 17.46 -22.03 13.78
N ASN A 571 17.65 -23.01 12.90
CA ASN A 571 18.96 -23.30 12.32
C ASN A 571 19.49 -22.08 11.55
N GLY A 572 20.69 -21.62 11.86
CA GLY A 572 21.30 -20.42 11.28
C GLY A 572 20.69 -19.08 11.72
N SER A 573 19.86 -19.07 12.78
CA SER A 573 19.40 -17.83 13.41
C SER A 573 20.53 -17.12 14.17
N ASN A 574 20.38 -15.82 14.40
CA ASN A 574 21.38 -15.01 15.08
C ASN A 574 20.83 -14.41 16.38
N LEU A 575 21.61 -14.52 17.45
CA LEU A 575 21.41 -13.84 18.73
C LEU A 575 22.62 -12.93 18.96
N THR A 576 22.41 -11.61 19.02
CA THR A 576 23.50 -10.63 19.05
C THR A 576 23.39 -9.69 20.25
N THR A 577 24.54 -9.34 20.83
CA THR A 577 24.68 -8.18 21.72
C THR A 577 25.57 -7.14 21.04
N SER A 578 25.20 -5.86 21.11
CA SER A 578 25.85 -4.79 20.36
C SER A 578 25.76 -3.42 21.07
N GLY A 579 26.48 -2.40 20.58
CA GLY A 579 26.46 -1.03 21.11
C GLY A 579 27.17 -0.79 22.46
N SER A 580 26.75 -1.51 23.50
CA SER A 580 27.32 -1.57 24.86
C SER A 580 26.41 -2.45 25.73
N GLY A 581 26.75 -2.65 27.01
CA GLY A 581 25.86 -3.36 27.93
C GLY A 581 25.71 -4.85 27.64
N GLY A 582 25.17 -5.60 28.59
CA GLY A 582 25.01 -7.05 28.47
C GLY A 582 23.69 -7.52 29.04
N PRO A 583 22.78 -8.10 28.22
CA PRO A 583 21.50 -8.57 28.71
C PRO A 583 21.64 -9.90 29.46
N THR A 584 20.66 -10.16 30.31
CA THR A 584 20.45 -11.47 30.95
C THR A 584 19.18 -12.10 30.42
N LEU A 585 19.25 -13.34 29.94
CA LEU A 585 18.10 -14.08 29.42
C LEU A 585 17.71 -15.16 30.44
N SER A 586 16.56 -14.97 31.09
CA SER A 586 16.06 -15.85 32.15
C SER A 586 15.19 -16.99 31.62
N GLY A 587 14.52 -16.78 30.49
CA GLY A 587 13.71 -17.81 29.83
C GLY A 587 14.55 -18.89 29.16
N ALA A 588 13.97 -20.07 28.95
CA ALA A 588 14.62 -21.19 28.29
C ALA A 588 15.05 -20.83 26.86
N VAL A 589 16.20 -21.36 26.42
CA VAL A 589 16.73 -21.15 25.06
C VAL A 589 16.74 -22.49 24.33
N GLY A 590 15.75 -22.70 23.47
CA GLY A 590 15.69 -23.87 22.57
C GLY A 590 16.40 -23.57 21.26
N ILE A 591 17.28 -24.48 20.82
CA ILE A 591 17.98 -24.37 19.54
C ILE A 591 17.58 -25.52 18.62
N THR A 592 17.17 -25.21 17.40
CA THR A 592 16.95 -26.20 16.35
C THR A 592 18.12 -26.17 15.37
N GLY A 593 18.88 -27.26 15.24
CA GLY A 593 20.09 -27.28 14.39
C GLY A 593 21.28 -26.58 15.06
N ALA A 594 21.82 -25.52 14.45
CA ALA A 594 22.88 -24.71 15.03
C ALA A 594 22.54 -23.21 14.97
N ALA A 595 22.67 -22.49 16.09
CA ALA A 595 22.49 -21.03 16.14
C ALA A 595 23.82 -20.27 16.16
N ASN A 596 23.81 -19.00 15.72
CA ASN A 596 24.95 -18.09 15.85
C ASN A 596 24.72 -17.16 17.04
N ILE A 597 25.60 -17.22 18.04
CA ILE A 597 25.55 -16.34 19.21
C ILE A 597 26.73 -15.37 19.16
N VAL A 598 26.45 -14.12 18.80
CA VAL A 598 27.43 -13.06 18.61
C VAL A 598 27.46 -12.17 19.85
N ALA A 599 28.28 -12.53 20.84
CA ALA A 599 28.41 -11.77 22.07
C ALA A 599 29.54 -10.73 21.93
N ASN A 600 29.25 -9.56 21.34
CA ASN A 600 30.20 -8.44 21.33
C ASN A 600 30.33 -7.78 22.71
N TYR A 601 29.28 -7.92 23.52
CA TYR A 601 29.26 -7.62 24.94
C TYR A 601 28.72 -8.82 25.73
N ASN A 602 28.93 -8.85 27.04
CA ASN A 602 28.62 -10.02 27.85
C ASN A 602 27.14 -10.41 27.72
N LEU A 603 26.87 -11.67 27.40
CA LEU A 603 25.53 -12.24 27.31
C LEU A 603 25.40 -13.32 28.36
N THR A 604 24.40 -13.21 29.23
CA THR A 604 24.15 -14.22 30.27
C THR A 604 22.89 -15.02 29.95
N LEU A 605 23.01 -16.34 29.88
CA LEU A 605 21.90 -17.29 29.74
C LEU A 605 21.64 -17.96 31.10
N ASN A 606 20.58 -17.52 31.77
CA ASN A 606 20.12 -18.08 33.05
C ASN A 606 19.04 -19.16 32.86
N GLY A 607 18.29 -19.12 31.77
CA GLY A 607 17.38 -20.21 31.40
C GLY A 607 18.12 -21.42 30.82
N PRO A 608 17.50 -22.62 30.85
CA PRO A 608 18.12 -23.82 30.30
C PRO A 608 18.28 -23.71 28.78
N VAL A 609 19.47 -24.05 28.29
CA VAL A 609 19.78 -24.18 26.86
C VAL A 609 19.56 -25.62 26.43
N THR A 610 18.75 -25.84 25.39
CA THR A 610 18.28 -27.18 24.98
C THR A 610 18.34 -27.36 23.46
N GLY A 611 18.31 -28.61 23.00
CA GLY A 611 18.24 -28.94 21.57
C GLY A 611 19.62 -29.05 20.89
N GLY A 612 19.80 -28.30 19.81
CA GLY A 612 20.98 -28.30 18.94
C GLY A 612 22.19 -27.53 19.49
N GLY A 613 23.20 -27.29 18.65
CA GLY A 613 24.47 -26.66 19.02
C GLY A 613 24.51 -25.16 18.75
N PHE A 614 25.64 -24.51 18.98
CA PHE A 614 25.81 -23.09 18.62
C PHE A 614 27.26 -22.70 18.32
N ALA A 615 27.41 -21.67 17.49
CA ALA A 615 28.68 -21.00 17.25
C ALA A 615 28.73 -19.68 18.03
N LYS A 616 29.63 -19.59 19.00
CA LYS A 616 29.92 -18.39 19.77
C LYS A 616 30.98 -17.53 19.07
N SER A 617 30.66 -16.29 18.78
CA SER A 617 31.59 -15.26 18.29
C SER A 617 31.43 -13.95 19.07
N GLY A 618 32.14 -12.88 18.66
CA GLY A 618 32.25 -11.63 19.43
C GLY A 618 33.25 -11.75 20.59
N GLY A 619 33.92 -10.63 20.91
CA GLY A 619 35.07 -10.63 21.84
C GLY A 619 34.71 -10.81 23.31
N ALA A 620 33.44 -10.73 23.69
CA ALA A 620 32.99 -10.79 25.08
C ALA A 620 32.61 -12.20 25.54
N ARG A 621 32.13 -12.31 26.78
CA ARG A 621 31.73 -13.58 27.40
C ARG A 621 30.31 -13.96 27.02
N LEU A 622 30.10 -15.21 26.63
CA LEU A 622 28.79 -15.87 26.72
C LEU A 622 28.80 -16.72 27.99
N ILE A 623 27.87 -16.47 28.90
CA ILE A 623 27.84 -17.07 30.24
C ILE A 623 26.64 -18.02 30.33
N LEU A 624 26.90 -19.30 30.59
CA LEU A 624 25.90 -20.33 30.83
C LEU A 624 25.82 -20.59 32.34
N ASN A 625 24.74 -20.13 32.98
CA ASN A 625 24.54 -20.25 34.42
C ASN A 625 23.58 -21.38 34.83
N ASN A 626 22.79 -21.90 33.88
CA ASN A 626 21.80 -22.91 34.21
C ASN A 626 22.42 -24.31 34.27
N THR A 627 22.25 -25.01 35.39
CA THR A 627 22.78 -26.37 35.63
C THR A 627 21.98 -27.47 34.94
N SER A 628 20.84 -27.14 34.34
CA SER A 628 19.94 -28.08 33.63
C SER A 628 20.02 -27.93 32.11
N ASN A 629 21.12 -27.38 31.59
CA ASN A 629 21.37 -27.35 30.14
C ASN A 629 21.40 -28.77 29.57
N SER A 630 20.82 -28.97 28.39
CA SER A 630 20.66 -30.30 27.75
C SER A 630 20.86 -30.27 26.23
N PHE A 631 21.49 -29.23 25.70
CA PHE A 631 21.87 -29.18 24.30
C PHE A 631 22.86 -30.29 23.92
N THR A 632 22.73 -30.80 22.70
CA THR A 632 23.44 -32.00 22.21
C THR A 632 24.27 -31.76 20.95
N GLY A 633 23.99 -30.68 20.21
CA GLY A 633 24.76 -30.34 19.02
C GLY A 633 26.15 -29.81 19.34
N ALA A 634 27.03 -29.80 18.33
CA ALA A 634 28.40 -29.30 18.47
C ALA A 634 28.43 -27.81 18.85
N VAL A 635 29.40 -27.43 19.69
CA VAL A 635 29.65 -26.04 20.06
C VAL A 635 30.97 -25.58 19.48
N ALA A 636 30.96 -24.46 18.78
CA ALA A 636 32.16 -23.79 18.29
C ALA A 636 32.37 -22.48 19.06
N VAL A 637 33.51 -22.30 19.69
CA VAL A 637 33.92 -21.06 20.35
C VAL A 637 34.94 -20.37 19.44
N ASN A 638 34.44 -19.50 18.57
CA ASN A 638 35.23 -18.85 17.52
C ASN A 638 35.94 -17.59 18.01
N ALA A 639 35.38 -16.89 19.00
CA ALA A 639 35.97 -15.69 19.60
C ALA A 639 35.43 -15.42 21.02
N GLY A 640 36.22 -14.69 21.81
CA GLY A 640 35.88 -14.36 23.19
C GLY A 640 35.89 -15.59 24.10
N THR A 641 35.07 -15.55 25.14
CA THR A 641 35.00 -16.63 26.15
C THR A 641 33.61 -17.26 26.17
N LEU A 642 33.53 -18.59 26.16
CA LEU A 642 32.36 -19.32 26.61
C LEU A 642 32.60 -19.71 28.07
N ALA A 643 31.79 -19.18 28.99
CA ALA A 643 31.91 -19.43 30.42
C ALA A 643 30.78 -20.33 30.91
N ALA A 644 31.11 -21.41 31.59
CA ALA A 644 30.16 -22.38 32.12
C ALA A 644 30.27 -22.44 33.65
N ASN A 645 29.17 -22.08 34.32
CA ASN A 645 29.12 -21.93 35.77
C ASN A 645 28.24 -23.01 36.42
N GLY A 646 28.88 -23.98 37.07
CA GLY A 646 28.25 -25.04 37.84
C GLY A 646 28.09 -26.35 37.07
N VAL A 647 27.77 -27.42 37.81
CA VAL A 647 27.63 -28.78 37.29
C VAL A 647 26.46 -28.83 36.31
N GLY A 648 26.69 -29.38 35.11
CA GLY A 648 25.67 -29.49 34.05
C GLY A 648 25.50 -28.24 33.18
N SER A 649 26.20 -27.13 33.48
CA SER A 649 26.12 -25.89 32.68
C SER A 649 26.61 -26.03 31.24
N LEU A 650 27.43 -27.04 30.93
CA LEU A 650 27.86 -27.34 29.56
C LEU A 650 26.93 -28.26 28.79
N GLY A 651 25.82 -28.75 29.37
CA GLY A 651 24.96 -29.72 28.70
C GLY A 651 25.69 -31.01 28.28
N ASN A 652 25.30 -31.58 27.15
CA ASN A 652 25.90 -32.80 26.59
C ASN A 652 26.24 -32.66 25.09
N PRO A 653 26.99 -31.63 24.67
CA PRO A 653 27.31 -31.42 23.25
C PRO A 653 28.15 -32.56 22.69
N SER A 654 27.96 -32.86 21.40
CA SER A 654 28.77 -33.84 20.67
C SER A 654 30.27 -33.48 20.62
N GLY A 655 30.61 -32.23 20.91
CA GLY A 655 31.98 -31.75 21.11
C GLY A 655 32.02 -30.22 21.24
N ILE A 656 33.09 -29.71 21.86
CA ILE A 656 33.39 -28.28 21.93
C ILE A 656 34.71 -28.03 21.21
N THR A 657 34.68 -27.16 20.20
CA THR A 657 35.89 -26.69 19.51
C THR A 657 36.19 -25.25 19.91
N VAL A 658 37.36 -25.00 20.47
CA VAL A 658 37.85 -23.67 20.84
C VAL A 658 38.90 -23.24 19.83
N ALA A 659 38.58 -22.20 19.07
CA ALA A 659 39.46 -21.64 18.06
C ALA A 659 40.62 -20.84 18.67
N SER A 660 41.66 -20.60 17.87
CA SER A 660 42.79 -19.78 18.30
C SER A 660 42.34 -18.37 18.72
N GLY A 661 42.73 -17.97 19.94
CA GLY A 661 42.33 -16.68 20.54
C GLY A 661 41.01 -16.70 21.32
N ALA A 662 40.31 -17.83 21.36
CA ALA A 662 39.10 -18.01 22.18
C ALA A 662 39.38 -18.87 23.43
N THR A 663 38.50 -18.79 24.43
CA THR A 663 38.63 -19.55 25.69
C THR A 663 37.33 -20.24 26.05
N LEU A 664 37.42 -21.52 26.42
CA LEU A 664 36.42 -22.20 27.25
C LEU A 664 36.81 -21.99 28.71
N GLU A 665 35.95 -21.32 29.47
CA GLU A 665 36.13 -21.13 30.91
C GLU A 665 35.14 -22.00 31.67
N ILE A 666 35.64 -22.77 32.63
CA ILE A 666 34.84 -23.69 33.44
C ILE A 666 34.97 -23.34 34.92
N ASN A 667 33.82 -23.31 35.60
CA ASN A 667 33.74 -23.06 37.04
C ASN A 667 32.83 -24.12 37.67
N ASN A 668 33.43 -25.09 38.36
CA ASN A 668 32.75 -26.17 39.07
C ASN A 668 31.78 -26.96 38.17
N VAL A 669 32.23 -27.34 36.97
CA VAL A 669 31.39 -28.02 35.95
C VAL A 669 31.19 -29.52 36.21
N GLY A 670 31.79 -30.07 37.27
CA GLY A 670 31.55 -31.41 37.76
C GLY A 670 32.78 -32.32 37.69
N ALA A 671 32.72 -33.43 38.43
CA ALA A 671 33.87 -34.30 38.64
C ALA A 671 34.23 -35.17 37.43
N ALA A 672 33.34 -35.42 36.46
CA ALA A 672 33.65 -36.18 35.24
C ALA A 672 32.90 -35.60 34.02
N LEU A 673 33.64 -35.10 33.03
CA LEU A 673 33.12 -34.49 31.81
C LEU A 673 33.56 -35.30 30.58
N ALA A 674 32.61 -35.98 29.95
CA ALA A 674 32.87 -36.85 28.80
C ALA A 674 32.86 -36.12 27.44
N ILE A 675 32.76 -34.78 27.45
CA ILE A 675 32.65 -33.96 26.24
C ILE A 675 33.99 -33.99 25.48
N PRO A 676 34.01 -34.34 24.18
CA PRO A 676 35.20 -34.18 23.35
C PRO A 676 35.58 -32.70 23.20
N LEU A 677 36.85 -32.36 23.46
CA LEU A 677 37.37 -31.00 23.34
C LEU A 677 38.41 -30.92 22.22
N THR A 678 38.31 -29.89 21.38
CA THR A 678 39.39 -29.48 20.47
C THR A 678 39.87 -28.10 20.88
N LEU A 679 41.14 -27.97 21.25
CA LEU A 679 41.71 -26.75 21.85
C LEU A 679 42.85 -26.20 20.99
N ALA A 680 42.77 -24.93 20.61
CA ALA A 680 43.77 -24.23 19.83
C ALA A 680 44.06 -22.82 20.35
N GLY A 681 45.31 -22.38 20.21
CA GLY A 681 45.80 -21.05 20.59
C GLY A 681 45.90 -20.80 22.09
N ASN A 682 46.37 -19.60 22.45
CA ASN A 682 46.65 -19.22 23.84
C ASN A 682 45.44 -18.65 24.59
N GLY A 683 44.25 -18.67 23.96
CA GLY A 683 43.02 -18.08 24.49
C GLY A 683 43.04 -16.58 24.72
N VAL A 684 41.93 -16.07 25.26
CA VAL A 684 41.70 -14.64 25.51
C VAL A 684 42.68 -14.14 26.57
N GLY A 685 43.47 -13.12 26.25
CA GLY A 685 44.45 -12.55 27.19
C GLY A 685 45.58 -13.52 27.57
N GLY A 686 45.78 -14.62 26.83
CA GLY A 686 46.83 -15.60 27.12
C GLY A 686 46.53 -16.59 28.25
N VAL A 687 45.29 -16.62 28.76
CA VAL A 687 44.90 -17.52 29.87
C VAL A 687 44.73 -18.97 29.45
N GLY A 688 44.82 -19.29 28.16
CA GLY A 688 44.63 -20.62 27.61
C GLY A 688 43.28 -20.83 26.91
N ALA A 689 43.25 -21.80 25.98
CA ALA A 689 42.01 -22.19 25.31
C ALA A 689 41.06 -22.91 26.29
N LEU A 690 41.59 -23.48 27.37
CA LEU A 690 40.83 -23.97 28.51
C LEU A 690 41.32 -23.30 29.79
N ASN A 691 40.41 -22.67 30.53
CA ASN A 691 40.68 -22.06 31.83
C ASN A 691 39.71 -22.58 32.90
N SER A 692 40.21 -23.38 33.83
CA SER A 692 39.46 -23.79 35.02
C SER A 692 39.63 -22.75 36.12
N ILE A 693 38.54 -22.13 36.57
CA ILE A 693 38.57 -21.01 37.52
C ILE A 693 37.93 -21.34 38.87
N GLY A 694 37.47 -22.57 39.08
CA GLY A 694 36.89 -23.01 40.34
C GLY A 694 36.39 -24.45 40.28
N GLY A 695 36.35 -25.12 41.44
CA GLY A 695 35.96 -26.53 41.58
C GLY A 695 36.93 -27.52 40.93
N SER A 696 37.12 -28.70 41.53
CA SER A 696 37.90 -29.77 40.89
C SER A 696 37.08 -30.43 39.78
N THR A 697 37.68 -30.62 38.61
CA THR A 697 37.04 -31.16 37.40
C THR A 697 37.90 -32.27 36.81
N THR A 698 37.28 -33.39 36.38
CA THR A 698 37.97 -34.40 35.55
C THR A 698 37.40 -34.38 34.14
N LEU A 699 38.27 -34.25 33.14
CA LEU A 699 37.93 -34.38 31.73
C LEU A 699 38.19 -35.82 31.31
N THR A 700 37.12 -36.58 31.03
CA THR A 700 37.18 -37.98 30.62
C THR A 700 36.96 -38.15 29.12
N GLY A 701 36.40 -37.15 28.44
CA GLY A 701 36.26 -37.12 26.98
C GLY A 701 37.59 -36.91 26.27
N PRO A 702 37.71 -37.25 24.97
CA PRO A 702 38.93 -37.03 24.19
C PRO A 702 39.33 -35.55 24.12
N LEU A 703 40.63 -35.27 24.21
CA LEU A 703 41.21 -33.94 24.04
C LEU A 703 42.08 -33.92 22.78
N THR A 704 41.71 -33.12 21.80
CA THR A 704 42.52 -32.82 20.61
C THR A 704 43.21 -31.47 20.81
N ILE A 705 44.54 -31.47 20.84
CA ILE A 705 45.35 -30.29 21.13
C ILE A 705 46.09 -29.85 19.86
N ALA A 706 45.77 -28.65 19.38
CA ALA A 706 46.36 -28.03 18.19
C ALA A 706 47.24 -26.82 18.55
N GLY A 707 47.97 -26.93 19.67
CA GLY A 707 48.87 -25.90 20.19
C GLY A 707 48.12 -24.95 21.13
N THR A 708 48.28 -25.08 22.45
CA THR A 708 47.49 -24.29 23.42
C THR A 708 48.13 -24.23 24.81
N THR A 709 47.56 -23.37 25.67
CA THR A 709 47.73 -23.42 27.12
C THR A 709 46.45 -23.96 27.76
N ILE A 710 46.59 -24.88 28.71
CA ILE A 710 45.53 -25.30 29.63
C ILE A 710 45.87 -24.73 31.02
N THR A 711 44.93 -24.00 31.61
CA THR A 711 45.16 -23.30 32.86
C THR A 711 44.19 -23.77 33.94
N ASN A 712 44.70 -24.00 35.14
CA ASN A 712 43.89 -24.12 36.36
C ASN A 712 44.17 -22.91 37.27
N SER A 713 43.37 -21.86 37.11
CA SER A 713 43.54 -20.59 37.79
C SER A 713 43.16 -20.61 39.28
N ALA A 714 42.48 -21.66 39.76
CA ALA A 714 41.98 -21.73 41.14
C ALA A 714 42.88 -22.54 42.07
N ALA A 715 43.56 -21.86 42.99
CA ALA A 715 44.39 -22.49 44.02
C ALA A 715 43.59 -23.49 44.87
N GLY A 716 44.22 -24.61 45.22
CA GLY A 716 43.59 -25.67 46.01
C GLY A 716 42.55 -26.52 45.27
N THR A 717 42.43 -26.37 43.94
CA THR A 717 41.59 -27.22 43.09
C THR A 717 42.46 -28.06 42.15
N THR A 718 41.88 -29.13 41.60
CA THR A 718 42.56 -30.02 40.65
C THR A 718 41.78 -30.12 39.33
N LEU A 719 42.44 -29.83 38.22
CA LEU A 719 41.96 -30.16 36.88
C LEU A 719 42.63 -31.46 36.42
N THR A 720 41.86 -32.54 36.32
CA THR A 720 42.37 -33.85 35.93
C THR A 720 42.05 -34.12 34.46
N LEU A 721 43.05 -34.43 33.64
CA LEU A 721 42.93 -34.84 32.25
C LEU A 721 43.06 -36.37 32.18
N SER A 722 41.94 -37.08 32.10
CA SER A 722 41.90 -38.55 32.08
C SER A 722 41.47 -39.15 30.75
N GLY A 723 40.87 -38.36 29.85
CA GLY A 723 40.53 -38.79 28.50
C GLY A 723 41.75 -38.90 27.57
N PRO A 724 41.63 -39.59 26.42
CA PRO A 724 42.70 -39.69 25.44
C PRO A 724 43.13 -38.31 24.94
N ILE A 725 44.44 -38.02 24.96
CA ILE A 725 45.00 -36.76 24.46
C ILE A 725 45.67 -37.02 23.11
N SER A 726 45.12 -36.42 22.05
CA SER A 726 45.76 -36.35 20.74
C SER A 726 46.45 -34.99 20.61
N LEU A 727 47.77 -35.00 20.59
CA LEU A 727 48.59 -33.80 20.39
C LEU A 727 49.10 -33.78 18.94
N SER A 728 48.89 -32.67 18.22
CA SER A 728 49.49 -32.50 16.90
C SER A 728 51.02 -32.58 16.99
N GLN A 729 51.67 -33.16 15.96
CA GLN A 729 53.11 -33.46 15.96
C GLN A 729 54.02 -32.24 16.22
N LEU A 730 53.50 -31.03 15.97
CA LEU A 730 54.17 -29.73 16.12
C LEU A 730 53.50 -28.80 17.14
N ALA A 731 52.52 -29.27 17.90
CA ALA A 731 51.79 -28.44 18.85
C ALA A 731 52.51 -28.34 20.19
N ASN A 732 52.70 -27.11 20.67
CA ASN A 732 53.08 -26.86 22.06
C ASN A 732 51.85 -27.02 22.97
N LEU A 733 52.00 -27.75 24.08
CA LEU A 733 51.03 -27.77 25.16
C LEU A 733 51.70 -27.18 26.41
N ALA A 734 51.17 -26.07 26.92
CA ALA A 734 51.59 -25.48 28.18
C ALA A 734 50.53 -25.72 29.26
N PHE A 735 50.99 -25.98 30.48
CA PHE A 735 50.16 -26.01 31.68
C PHE A 735 50.47 -24.79 32.55
N ALA A 736 49.43 -24.12 33.06
CA ALA A 736 49.59 -22.92 33.86
C ALA A 736 48.55 -22.84 34.98
N GLY A 737 48.68 -21.83 35.84
CA GLY A 737 47.73 -21.50 36.90
C GLY A 737 48.22 -21.84 38.30
N SER A 738 47.37 -21.58 39.30
CA SER A 738 47.68 -21.73 40.73
C SER A 738 47.13 -23.02 41.35
N GLY A 739 46.21 -23.70 40.65
CA GLY A 739 45.72 -25.02 41.02
C GLY A 739 46.46 -26.15 40.30
N ASP A 740 46.26 -27.37 40.77
CA ASP A 740 46.93 -28.55 40.21
C ASP A 740 46.34 -28.93 38.85
N ILE A 741 47.19 -29.36 37.92
CA ILE A 741 46.77 -30.04 36.69
C ILE A 741 47.38 -31.45 36.72
N VAL A 742 46.51 -32.46 36.72
CA VAL A 742 46.91 -33.87 36.73
C VAL A 742 46.61 -34.46 35.37
N VAL A 743 47.62 -35.02 34.70
CA VAL A 743 47.40 -35.78 33.46
C VAL A 743 47.53 -37.27 33.76
N SER A 744 46.43 -38.01 33.65
CA SER A 744 46.33 -39.39 34.12
C SER A 744 46.71 -40.44 33.07
N GLN A 745 46.98 -40.03 31.84
CA GLN A 745 47.31 -40.90 30.71
C GLN A 745 48.62 -40.45 30.05
N PRO A 746 49.40 -41.36 29.44
CA PRO A 746 50.50 -40.96 28.58
C PRO A 746 49.98 -40.21 27.35
N PHE A 747 50.68 -39.16 26.94
CA PHE A 747 50.36 -38.36 25.76
C PHE A 747 51.63 -37.79 25.12
N GLY A 748 51.50 -37.25 23.91
CA GLY A 748 52.63 -36.77 23.12
C GLY A 748 53.25 -37.85 22.23
N ASN A 749 54.33 -37.49 21.52
CA ASN A 749 54.92 -38.34 20.47
C ASN A 749 55.78 -39.52 21.02
N GLY A 750 55.57 -39.92 22.27
CA GLY A 750 56.42 -40.83 23.05
C GLY A 750 56.44 -42.31 22.62
N GLY A 751 56.16 -42.62 21.35
CA GLY A 751 56.20 -43.99 20.82
C GLY A 751 56.60 -44.12 19.35
N VAL A 752 56.76 -43.02 18.62
CA VAL A 752 57.21 -43.03 17.21
C VAL A 752 58.30 -41.98 17.07
N PRO A 753 59.58 -42.39 16.93
CA PRO A 753 60.66 -41.45 16.62
C PRO A 753 60.26 -40.63 15.39
N ILE A 754 60.28 -39.30 15.51
CA ILE A 754 60.15 -38.43 14.33
C ILE A 754 61.41 -38.67 13.51
N PRO A 755 61.33 -39.25 12.31
CA PRO A 755 62.51 -39.53 11.53
C PRO A 755 63.22 -38.20 11.21
N TYR A 756 64.55 -38.18 11.28
CA TYR A 756 65.36 -36.98 11.14
C TYR A 756 65.02 -36.12 9.90
N ASN A 757 64.60 -36.76 8.80
CA ASN A 757 64.15 -36.08 7.58
C ASN A 757 62.83 -35.30 7.75
N GLN A 758 61.91 -35.77 8.60
CA GLN A 758 60.73 -35.02 8.99
C GLN A 758 61.13 -33.87 9.91
N LEU A 759 61.99 -34.11 10.91
CA LEU A 759 62.49 -33.06 11.80
C LEU A 759 63.24 -31.94 11.04
N MET A 760 64.04 -32.31 10.03
CA MET A 760 64.65 -31.37 9.09
C MET A 760 63.60 -30.70 8.22
N ALA A 761 62.69 -31.40 7.55
CA ALA A 761 61.63 -30.73 6.77
C ALA A 761 60.81 -29.72 7.63
N MET A 762 60.59 -30.05 8.91
CA MET A 762 59.84 -29.26 9.89
C MET A 762 60.59 -28.02 10.41
N ARG A 763 61.93 -28.04 10.45
CA ARG A 763 62.76 -26.88 10.84
C ARG A 763 62.82 -25.79 9.76
N PHE A 764 62.40 -26.10 8.54
CA PHE A 764 62.48 -25.21 7.37
C PHE A 764 61.11 -24.74 6.86
N THR A 765 60.00 -25.19 7.46
CA THR A 765 58.63 -24.78 7.09
C THR A 765 58.04 -23.69 7.97
N GLY A 766 58.62 -23.42 9.15
CA GLY A 766 58.21 -22.32 10.03
C GLY A 766 59.20 -21.16 9.94
N ASP A 767 58.80 -20.07 9.30
CA ASP A 767 59.54 -18.80 9.25
C ASP A 767 60.97 -18.86 8.69
N LYS A 768 61.06 -18.90 7.36
CA LYS A 768 61.70 -17.84 6.56
C LYS A 768 61.69 -18.25 5.09
N ALA A 769 61.28 -17.33 4.24
CA ALA A 769 61.67 -17.31 2.84
C ALA A 769 63.21 -17.21 2.76
N ALA A 770 63.91 -18.31 2.98
CA ALA A 770 65.31 -18.45 2.60
C ALA A 770 65.33 -19.07 1.20
N THR A 771 65.27 -18.20 0.20
CA THR A 771 65.86 -18.47 -1.10
C THR A 771 67.29 -18.99 -0.93
N ASN A 772 67.60 -20.08 -1.63
CA ASN A 772 68.87 -20.82 -1.73
C ASN A 772 69.27 -21.74 -0.56
N LEU A 773 68.78 -22.97 -0.63
CA LEU A 773 69.59 -24.16 -0.33
C LEU A 773 70.27 -24.60 -1.64
N ASP A 774 71.43 -24.01 -1.96
CA ASP A 774 72.29 -24.53 -3.02
C ASP A 774 73.21 -25.59 -2.41
N PHE A 775 72.74 -26.85 -2.44
CA PHE A 775 73.62 -27.98 -2.17
C PHE A 775 74.45 -28.22 -3.42
N GLY A 776 75.71 -27.82 -3.36
CA GLY A 776 76.67 -27.97 -4.44
C GLY A 776 76.60 -29.36 -5.07
N ALA A 777 76.55 -29.34 -6.40
CA ALA A 777 76.36 -30.43 -7.36
C ALA A 777 74.89 -30.71 -7.72
N ALA A 778 74.52 -30.20 -8.91
CA ALA A 778 73.23 -30.34 -9.55
C ALA A 778 72.67 -31.79 -9.55
N GLY A 779 71.42 -31.93 -9.11
CA GLY A 779 70.51 -32.97 -9.64
C GLY A 779 70.27 -34.24 -8.81
N ALA A 780 70.75 -34.37 -7.56
CA ALA A 780 70.57 -35.62 -6.80
C ALA A 780 69.18 -35.81 -6.15
N TYR A 781 68.43 -34.73 -5.95
CA TYR A 781 67.12 -34.76 -5.29
C TYR A 781 66.13 -33.79 -5.94
N THR A 782 64.93 -34.27 -6.24
CA THR A 782 63.84 -33.45 -6.78
C THR A 782 62.71 -33.41 -5.78
N VAL A 783 62.22 -32.21 -5.46
CA VAL A 783 61.00 -32.04 -4.66
C VAL A 783 59.82 -32.17 -5.60
N ASN A 784 59.03 -33.23 -5.42
CA ASN A 784 57.81 -33.44 -6.18
C ASN A 784 56.73 -32.41 -5.77
N PRO A 785 55.75 -32.12 -6.64
CA PRO A 785 54.66 -31.18 -6.34
C PRO A 785 53.82 -31.52 -5.10
N ASN A 786 53.89 -32.76 -4.61
CA ASN A 786 53.21 -33.23 -3.40
C ASN A 786 54.07 -33.11 -2.12
N GLY A 787 55.24 -32.47 -2.19
CA GLY A 787 56.14 -32.28 -1.05
C GLY A 787 57.04 -33.47 -0.72
N THR A 788 57.00 -34.55 -1.50
CA THR A 788 57.94 -35.68 -1.34
C THR A 788 59.26 -35.41 -2.06
N ILE A 789 60.38 -35.84 -1.47
CA ILE A 789 61.71 -35.73 -2.09
C ILE A 789 62.02 -37.05 -2.79
N SER A 790 62.27 -37.02 -4.10
CA SER A 790 62.71 -38.18 -4.89
C SER A 790 64.20 -38.09 -5.19
N GLN A 791 64.93 -39.17 -4.90
CA GLN A 791 66.35 -39.34 -5.22
C GLN A 791 66.51 -39.96 -6.61
N ALA A 792 67.52 -39.54 -7.38
CA ALA A 792 67.88 -40.20 -8.63
C ALA A 792 68.37 -41.65 -8.40
N SER A 793 67.95 -42.56 -9.28
CA SER A 793 67.85 -44.02 -9.13
C SER A 793 69.14 -44.84 -8.96
N LEU A 794 70.27 -44.29 -8.51
CA LEU A 794 71.57 -45.00 -8.55
C LEU A 794 72.31 -45.24 -7.23
N LEU A 795 71.68 -45.06 -6.07
CA LEU A 795 72.22 -45.62 -4.82
C LEU A 795 71.19 -46.52 -4.14
N LEU A 796 71.09 -47.76 -4.60
CA LEU A 796 70.43 -48.83 -3.86
C LEU A 796 71.45 -49.65 -3.06
N SER A 797 71.16 -49.76 -1.76
CA SER A 797 71.37 -50.93 -0.91
C SER A 797 72.78 -51.53 -0.76
N TYR A 798 73.36 -51.40 0.44
CA TYR A 798 73.97 -52.56 1.10
C TYR A 798 74.04 -52.37 2.63
N ALA A 799 73.44 -53.31 3.37
CA ALA A 799 73.58 -53.47 4.82
C ALA A 799 74.85 -54.31 5.13
N PRO A 800 75.40 -54.25 6.35
CA PRO A 800 76.82 -53.99 6.59
C PRO A 800 77.72 -55.24 6.62
N ALA A 801 78.97 -55.06 6.22
CA ALA A 801 80.09 -55.90 6.67
C ALA A 801 81.29 -54.98 6.97
N THR A 802 81.74 -55.05 8.21
CA THR A 802 82.98 -54.51 8.78
C THR A 802 84.07 -54.10 7.78
N VAL A 803 84.28 -52.80 7.56
CA VAL A 803 85.58 -52.23 7.13
C VAL A 803 85.69 -50.75 7.57
N ALA A 804 86.78 -50.45 8.29
CA ALA A 804 87.52 -49.20 8.52
C ALA A 804 86.82 -47.80 8.57
N PRO A 805 87.28 -46.90 9.47
CA PRO A 805 86.79 -45.52 9.51
C PRO A 805 87.07 -44.81 8.18
N HIS A 806 86.04 -44.17 7.63
CA HIS A 806 86.18 -43.24 6.53
C HIS A 806 86.97 -42.01 6.99
N THR A 807 88.15 -41.81 6.43
CA THR A 807 88.93 -40.59 6.61
C THR A 807 88.33 -39.48 5.74
N ILE A 808 87.73 -38.47 6.35
CA ILE A 808 87.47 -37.20 5.68
C ILE A 808 88.75 -36.37 5.83
N ALA A 809 89.52 -36.23 4.75
CA ALA A 809 90.69 -35.36 4.76
C ALA A 809 90.22 -33.90 4.75
N MET A 810 90.28 -33.23 5.91
CA MET A 810 90.11 -31.78 6.02
C MET A 810 91.50 -31.15 5.96
N ASN A 811 91.84 -30.51 4.84
CA ASN A 811 93.15 -29.87 4.68
C ASN A 811 93.13 -28.48 5.35
N MET A 812 93.90 -28.30 6.42
CA MET A 812 94.15 -26.98 7.01
C MET A 812 95.41 -26.40 6.38
N ASP A 813 95.28 -25.40 5.52
CA ASP A 813 96.45 -24.70 4.97
C ASP A 813 96.94 -23.66 5.97
N LYS A 814 98.22 -23.72 6.31
CA LYS A 814 98.91 -22.66 7.04
C LYS A 814 99.28 -21.60 6.02
N ASP A 815 98.86 -20.35 6.25
CA ASP A 815 99.15 -19.21 5.39
C ASP A 815 100.62 -19.25 4.91
N ALA A 816 100.78 -19.55 3.63
CA ALA A 816 102.05 -19.83 3.02
C ALA A 816 102.65 -18.53 2.45
N THR A 817 102.89 -17.50 3.28
CA THR A 817 103.76 -16.38 2.85
C THR A 817 104.64 -15.80 3.99
N THR A 818 105.86 -16.35 4.07
CA THR A 818 107.13 -15.75 4.57
C THR A 818 107.38 -15.49 6.06
N THR A 819 108.35 -16.29 6.57
CA THR A 819 109.28 -16.12 7.72
C THR A 819 108.77 -16.24 9.17
N PRO A 820 109.54 -16.91 10.07
CA PRO A 820 109.09 -17.27 11.42
C PRO A 820 109.48 -16.21 12.45
N GLY A 821 108.48 -15.51 13.01
CA GLY A 821 108.60 -14.74 14.25
C GLY A 821 107.67 -15.32 15.34
N PRO A 822 107.97 -15.15 16.64
CA PRO A 822 107.19 -15.73 17.72
C PRO A 822 105.90 -14.92 17.92
N GLY A 823 104.86 -15.31 17.19
CA GLY A 823 103.54 -14.67 17.24
C GLY A 823 102.72 -15.03 16.01
N ASN A 824 102.45 -16.32 15.79
CA ASN A 824 101.62 -16.77 14.68
C ASN A 824 100.15 -16.74 15.08
N GLY A 825 99.32 -16.10 14.26
CA GLY A 825 97.87 -16.03 14.41
C GLY A 825 97.17 -17.40 14.28
N PRO A 826 95.86 -17.47 14.59
CA PRO A 826 95.10 -18.72 14.56
C PRO A 826 95.03 -19.31 13.14
N PHE A 827 94.71 -20.60 13.05
CA PHE A 827 94.38 -21.28 11.80
C PHE A 827 93.08 -20.69 11.21
N HIS A 828 93.05 -20.39 9.91
CA HIS A 828 91.85 -19.89 9.23
C HIS A 828 91.26 -20.96 8.31
N TRP A 829 89.97 -21.24 8.46
CA TRP A 829 89.18 -22.12 7.59
C TRP A 829 88.90 -21.43 6.25
N GLN A 830 89.87 -21.37 5.35
CA GLN A 830 89.74 -20.51 4.16
C GLN A 830 88.78 -21.06 3.08
N ALA A 831 88.46 -22.36 3.11
CA ALA A 831 87.67 -22.99 2.04
C ALA A 831 86.13 -22.81 2.15
N VAL A 832 85.60 -22.26 3.26
CA VAL A 832 84.13 -22.17 3.48
C VAL A 832 83.61 -20.72 3.51
N PHE A 833 84.47 -19.71 3.69
CA PHE A 833 84.03 -18.33 3.94
C PHE A 833 84.32 -17.32 2.82
N GLY A 834 84.73 -17.75 1.63
CA GLY A 834 85.03 -16.86 0.50
C GLY A 834 83.89 -15.95 0.05
N SER A 835 82.65 -16.24 0.48
CA SER A 835 81.44 -15.46 0.14
C SER A 835 80.72 -14.83 1.33
N VAL A 836 81.27 -14.89 2.56
CA VAL A 836 80.60 -14.37 3.77
C VAL A 836 81.30 -13.10 4.26
N ALA A 837 80.56 -11.99 4.30
CA ALA A 837 81.08 -10.69 4.74
C ALA A 837 81.65 -10.76 6.17
N ALA A 838 82.77 -10.08 6.40
CA ALA A 838 83.56 -10.19 7.64
C ALA A 838 82.79 -9.89 8.94
N GLY A 839 81.63 -9.23 8.87
CA GLY A 839 80.77 -8.96 10.05
C GLY A 839 80.01 -10.17 10.58
N ASP A 840 79.74 -11.18 9.74
CA ASP A 840 78.87 -12.32 10.09
C ASP A 840 79.65 -13.56 10.56
N GLN A 841 80.98 -13.53 10.54
CA GLN A 841 81.84 -14.67 10.89
C GLN A 841 81.89 -14.94 12.40
N SER A 842 81.38 -14.04 13.24
CA SER A 842 81.42 -14.13 14.71
C SER A 842 80.27 -14.95 15.33
N SER A 843 79.31 -15.42 14.52
CA SER A 843 78.10 -16.12 15.01
C SER A 843 77.94 -17.55 14.48
N PHE A 844 79.00 -18.13 13.91
CA PHE A 844 78.96 -19.50 13.42
C PHE A 844 79.23 -20.51 14.54
N GLN A 845 78.26 -21.39 14.80
CA GLN A 845 78.43 -22.57 15.64
C GLN A 845 78.46 -23.82 14.77
N VAL A 846 79.54 -24.60 14.88
CA VAL A 846 79.63 -25.95 14.30
C VAL A 846 78.89 -26.91 15.21
N ALA A 847 77.77 -27.46 14.75
CA ALA A 847 77.10 -28.58 15.42
C ALA A 847 77.65 -29.90 14.86
N TRP A 848 78.37 -30.66 15.69
CA TRP A 848 78.76 -32.03 15.38
C TRP A 848 77.59 -32.98 15.66
N THR A 849 77.31 -33.92 14.75
CA THR A 849 76.29 -34.96 14.95
C THR A 849 76.93 -36.33 14.78
N GLY A 850 76.78 -37.19 15.79
CA GLY A 850 77.20 -38.59 15.81
C GLY A 850 76.48 -39.30 16.96
N ASP A 851 76.25 -40.61 16.85
CA ASP A 851 75.62 -41.39 17.92
C ASP A 851 76.63 -41.63 19.06
N PHE A 852 76.31 -41.15 20.26
CA PHE A 852 77.14 -41.32 21.45
C PHE A 852 76.65 -42.51 22.26
N THR A 853 77.47 -43.56 22.38
CA THR A 853 77.21 -44.67 23.30
C THR A 853 78.12 -44.49 24.53
N PRO A 854 77.58 -44.33 25.76
CA PRO A 854 78.40 -44.21 26.96
C PRO A 854 79.15 -45.52 27.24
N ASP A 855 80.31 -45.43 27.87
CA ASP A 855 81.01 -46.64 28.31
C ASP A 855 80.31 -47.30 29.51
N ALA A 856 80.84 -48.45 29.96
CA ALA A 856 80.25 -49.24 31.03
C ALA A 856 80.16 -48.52 32.39
N SER A 857 80.77 -47.34 32.55
CA SER A 857 80.71 -46.51 33.76
C SER A 857 79.74 -45.33 33.64
N GLY A 858 79.17 -45.09 32.45
CA GLY A 858 78.22 -44.00 32.19
C GLY A 858 78.85 -42.68 31.76
N ASP A 859 80.16 -42.64 31.51
CA ASP A 859 80.86 -41.44 31.10
C ASP A 859 80.92 -41.30 29.57
N PHE A 860 80.76 -40.06 29.09
CA PHE A 860 80.94 -39.69 27.69
C PHE A 860 82.33 -39.06 27.52
N THR A 861 83.29 -39.84 27.04
CA THR A 861 84.64 -39.33 26.80
C THR A 861 84.78 -38.85 25.36
N PHE A 862 84.96 -37.54 25.15
CA PHE A 862 85.48 -37.00 23.89
C PHE A 862 87.01 -37.12 23.89
N ARG A 863 87.59 -37.81 22.90
CA ARG A 863 89.02 -37.71 22.59
C ARG A 863 89.20 -37.35 21.13
N SER A 864 89.84 -36.21 20.90
CA SER A 864 90.44 -35.88 19.61
C SER A 864 91.80 -36.58 19.56
N HIS A 865 91.96 -37.62 18.76
CA HIS A 865 93.28 -38.17 18.49
C HIS A 865 93.94 -37.36 17.38
N ASP A 866 95.07 -36.74 17.67
CA ASP A 866 96.00 -36.28 16.64
C ASP A 866 96.96 -37.44 16.34
N LYS A 867 97.03 -37.88 15.08
CA LYS A 867 98.06 -38.82 14.64
C LYS A 867 99.01 -38.08 13.72
N ASP A 868 100.24 -37.88 14.17
CA ASP A 868 101.31 -37.47 13.26
C ASP A 868 101.71 -38.66 12.36
N PHE A 869 102.27 -38.35 11.19
CA PHE A 869 102.53 -39.24 10.04
C PHE A 869 103.48 -40.43 10.30
N THR A 870 103.86 -40.69 11.56
CA THR A 870 104.68 -41.85 11.98
C THR A 870 103.94 -42.82 12.91
N GLY A 871 102.67 -42.56 13.26
CA GLY A 871 101.79 -43.57 13.86
C GLY A 871 101.99 -43.83 15.36
N THR A 872 102.62 -42.94 16.11
CA THR A 872 102.58 -42.94 17.59
C THR A 872 101.64 -41.87 18.11
N ASP A 873 100.74 -42.26 19.01
CA ASP A 873 99.81 -41.34 19.68
C ASP A 873 100.58 -40.44 20.65
N VAL A 874 100.36 -39.13 20.55
CA VAL A 874 100.77 -38.14 21.55
C VAL A 874 99.49 -37.47 22.02
N ASP A 875 99.21 -37.55 23.33
CA ASP A 875 97.96 -37.12 23.97
C ASP A 875 97.52 -35.68 23.63
#